data_AF-A0A9P5B8T8-F1
#
_entry.id   AF-A0A9P5B8T8-F1
#
_cell.length_a   1.000
_cell.length_b   1.000
_cell.length_c   1.000
_cell.angle_alpha   90.00
_cell.angle_beta   90.00
_cell.angle_gamma   90.00
#
_symmetry.space_group_name_H-M   'P 1'
#
loop_
_entity.id
_entity.type
_entity.pdbx_description
1 polymer ?
#
loop_
_entity_poly.entity_id
_entity_poly.type
_entity_poly.pdbx_seq_one_letter_code
_entity_poly.pdbx_strand_id
1 'polypeptide(L)'
;MKPHLVALTLLFAPSCTAADENIKVDALKQNNPDLVSIPNLVCLLLFLLVAAYKLRKRMLAATTTFPQLTRGSQSGSVVTSLEQFSCNPDTPRHVEAKKKLDKSMAIGWGTWSAQHPRHRLLDALYGYRKYHERQKAEVDRFEGLYKHVSRAQRSLLEHQVNYSKKFTRIDAILKKNQELCDAIVQNAMNFYGIDEEELQRHISAAQSSGRLADRISVSQALKHYVRDWTEEGESERKETFACLVKTLQGLFPVRDDENPVKVLVPGSGLGRLGHDIARLGGFEVTVNEWSMYMNIAYRFIEANRAQNTHSFHPFIDGWSHHATESDMIRELTFPDTSLNSTSVVLTEGDFTTVFNDKTHYYDIIVTYFFIDTARNLMSYLDTIKKVLKPGGHWVNLGPLLYGTGPFVQLTLEEIVQVTEAMGFEYLDTDESCGPLTLEGRTLRSMEAVYGFNNKALTKTIRSSCRISNKGIAYPALISLVSRRDTDNLLIAIPDSFINCYPRLITILLRDIGDTSMHHVDHRVPTISGTQLNALRNAFEVGQRCYQCSRRRIDCDRREPTCGKCSAKGIKCSGLGLRYRFNDGIAARGKFVGKSLPIIDGVEAHSAETASASVSSCKRQNDPFRASGYETTEQYSVETDTTTEEDHEIQDLVVSNHVSVSIDWGLDHVDPKSRFCLGYFSNNIAQLIAVINMGFNGYRDLVLPRAETDPLVRKAVLLVVEQHLSLQNGAAISLDPTAYGSLVRELIMRSHQCAPQDDDSALTALLLLHIREMISGSDNFRLIYGSLRVVVNALAKNADKGTSDLRRFLQMQILRVCLFGESLFNETNGVHFIQAQQQACLEFITWCDRFHPELKDLLSQLASLTTWACDIYVQRAIFNPPPSETVPMIERFKQSLGQVDAYVDIVGRHLLAWPYFIVAAESSTPDHREFFLDKLVKLHNTTGCWNLLRAIDQVKEIWASQSSIRWTSLLGGPTQAFIM
;
A
#
# COMPACT_ATOMS: atom_id res chain seq x y z
N MET A 1 -25.52 42.99 -14.08
CA MET A 1 -24.23 43.69 -14.32
C MET A 1 -23.26 42.79 -15.08
N LYS A 2 -23.18 43.01 -16.39
CA LYS A 2 -22.18 42.64 -17.42
C LYS A 2 -22.84 43.17 -18.72
N PRO A 3 -22.15 43.83 -19.66
CA PRO A 3 -20.81 43.45 -20.12
C PRO A 3 -19.79 44.61 -20.31
N HIS A 4 -18.51 44.33 -20.05
CA HIS A 4 -17.36 44.96 -20.71
C HIS A 4 -16.23 43.93 -20.81
N LEU A 5 -16.27 43.03 -21.80
CA LEU A 5 -15.12 42.17 -22.16
C LEU A 5 -15.28 41.49 -23.55
N VAL A 6 -15.38 42.26 -24.63
CA VAL A 6 -15.49 41.73 -26.01
C VAL A 6 -14.41 42.30 -26.96
N ALA A 7 -13.47 43.11 -26.45
CA ALA A 7 -12.55 43.90 -27.27
C ALA A 7 -11.11 43.33 -27.41
N LEU A 8 -10.84 42.06 -27.05
CA LEU A 8 -9.48 41.50 -27.06
C LEU A 8 -9.29 40.18 -27.84
N THR A 9 -10.28 39.74 -28.62
CA THR A 9 -10.29 38.40 -29.26
C THR A 9 -10.07 38.41 -30.78
N LEU A 10 -9.60 39.51 -31.37
CA LEU A 10 -9.48 39.69 -32.84
C LEU A 10 -8.06 39.98 -33.36
N LEU A 11 -7.00 39.78 -32.56
CA LEU A 11 -5.62 40.04 -32.99
C LEU A 11 -4.72 38.80 -33.16
N PHE A 12 -5.16 37.60 -32.74
CA PHE A 12 -4.38 36.37 -32.86
C PHE A 12 -5.23 35.16 -33.25
N ALA A 13 -5.48 35.03 -34.56
CA ALA A 13 -5.91 33.78 -35.20
C ALA A 13 -5.13 33.62 -36.52
N PRO A 14 -4.37 32.54 -36.73
CA PRO A 14 -3.57 32.35 -37.95
C PRO A 14 -4.42 31.93 -39.14
N SER A 15 -3.94 32.22 -40.35
CA SER A 15 -4.55 31.78 -41.60
C SER A 15 -4.18 30.33 -41.92
N CYS A 16 -5.17 29.45 -42.08
CA CYS A 16 -5.01 28.21 -42.85
C CYS A 16 -5.36 28.46 -44.32
N THR A 17 -4.59 27.84 -45.22
CA THR A 17 -4.87 27.81 -46.66
C THR A 17 -6.03 26.84 -46.98
N ALA A 18 -6.74 27.12 -48.08
CA ALA A 18 -8.00 26.49 -48.43
C ALA A 18 -7.87 25.15 -49.17
N ALA A 19 -8.93 24.35 -49.09
CA ALA A 19 -9.63 23.81 -50.26
C ALA A 19 -11.08 23.47 -49.85
N ASP A 20 -12.05 23.95 -50.64
CA ASP A 20 -13.44 23.50 -50.91
C ASP A 20 -14.27 22.78 -49.81
N GLU A 21 -15.57 23.03 -49.63
CA GLU A 21 -16.56 23.49 -50.61
C GLU A 21 -17.79 24.16 -49.95
N ASN A 22 -18.45 25.07 -50.68
CA ASN A 22 -19.84 25.57 -50.56
C ASN A 22 -20.69 25.30 -49.28
N ILE A 23 -21.21 26.37 -48.65
CA ILE A 23 -22.66 26.76 -48.67
C ILE A 23 -22.91 28.03 -47.82
N LYS A 24 -23.80 28.90 -48.33
CA LYS A 24 -24.27 30.14 -47.66
C LYS A 24 -25.28 29.83 -46.55
N VAL A 25 -25.58 30.81 -45.69
CA VAL A 25 -26.92 31.45 -45.65
C VAL A 25 -26.93 32.66 -44.71
N ASP A 26 -27.66 33.69 -45.13
CA ASP A 26 -27.94 34.95 -44.44
C ASP A 26 -28.81 34.80 -43.16
N ALA A 27 -29.29 35.95 -42.65
CA ALA A 27 -30.40 36.15 -41.71
C ALA A 27 -30.09 35.93 -40.21
N LEU A 28 -30.47 36.82 -39.28
CA LEU A 28 -31.15 38.14 -39.30
C LEU A 28 -30.65 38.90 -38.03
N LYS A 29 -30.40 40.23 -38.05
CA LYS A 29 -31.36 41.30 -37.65
C LYS A 29 -32.17 40.93 -36.38
N GLN A 30 -32.21 41.66 -35.27
CA GLN A 30 -32.35 43.11 -34.99
C GLN A 30 -32.22 43.27 -33.44
N ASN A 31 -32.08 44.42 -32.74
CA ASN A 31 -32.37 45.84 -33.01
C ASN A 31 -31.64 46.74 -31.96
N ASN A 32 -31.02 47.85 -32.41
CA ASN A 32 -31.06 49.23 -31.85
C ASN A 32 -30.65 49.58 -30.38
N PRO A 33 -30.33 50.86 -30.08
CA PRO A 33 -29.44 51.77 -30.81
C PRO A 33 -28.53 52.64 -29.87
N ASP A 34 -27.81 53.60 -30.46
CA ASP A 34 -27.24 54.82 -29.86
C ASP A 34 -26.15 54.75 -28.76
N LEU A 35 -24.90 55.04 -29.16
CA LEU A 35 -24.25 56.30 -28.75
C LEU A 35 -23.20 56.74 -29.77
N VAL A 36 -23.13 58.05 -30.07
CA VAL A 36 -22.31 58.63 -31.14
C VAL A 36 -21.10 59.41 -30.60
N SER A 37 -19.98 59.31 -31.33
CA SER A 37 -18.77 60.17 -31.33
C SER A 37 -17.94 60.35 -30.06
N ILE A 38 -16.65 59.94 -30.13
CA ILE A 38 -15.49 60.81 -29.82
C ILE A 38 -14.38 60.53 -30.87
N PRO A 39 -13.81 61.54 -31.57
CA PRO A 39 -12.87 61.32 -32.69
C PRO A 39 -11.50 60.69 -32.33
N ASN A 40 -11.14 60.63 -31.05
CA ASN A 40 -9.76 60.33 -30.63
C ASN A 40 -9.32 58.87 -30.80
N LEU A 41 -10.26 57.92 -30.94
CA LEU A 41 -9.92 56.49 -31.06
C LEU A 41 -9.27 56.13 -32.41
N VAL A 42 -9.69 56.78 -33.49
CA VAL A 42 -9.17 56.51 -34.85
C VAL A 42 -7.74 57.02 -35.00
N CYS A 43 -7.45 58.21 -34.46
CA CYS A 43 -6.07 58.73 -34.41
C CYS A 43 -5.15 57.83 -33.57
N LEU A 44 -5.63 57.32 -32.43
CA LEU A 44 -4.85 56.41 -31.59
C LEU A 44 -4.54 55.08 -32.31
N LEU A 45 -5.53 54.49 -32.99
CA LEU A 45 -5.37 53.28 -33.80
C LEU A 45 -4.37 53.47 -34.95
N LEU A 46 -4.44 54.60 -35.68
CA LEU A 46 -3.48 54.93 -36.73
C LEU A 46 -2.06 55.11 -36.18
N PHE A 47 -1.91 55.76 -35.02
CA PHE A 47 -0.60 55.94 -34.38
C PHE A 47 0.02 54.61 -33.94
N LEU A 48 -0.79 53.71 -33.36
CA LEU A 48 -0.35 52.37 -32.93
C LEU A 48 0.00 51.48 -34.14
N LEU A 49 -0.75 51.54 -35.24
CA LEU A 49 -0.43 50.82 -36.48
C LEU A 49 0.88 51.33 -37.12
N VAL A 50 1.11 52.65 -37.16
CA VAL A 50 2.37 53.23 -37.66
C VAL A 50 3.56 52.88 -36.75
N ALA A 51 3.36 52.84 -35.43
CA ALA A 51 4.38 52.42 -34.48
C ALA A 51 4.74 50.94 -34.67
N ALA A 52 3.75 50.05 -34.74
CA ALA A 52 3.95 48.62 -34.99
C ALA A 52 4.64 48.37 -36.35
N TYR A 53 4.26 49.08 -37.40
CA TYR A 53 4.90 49.00 -38.71
C TYR A 53 6.37 49.45 -38.67
N LYS A 54 6.69 50.57 -38.00
CA LYS A 54 8.07 51.04 -37.83
C LYS A 54 8.92 50.06 -37.00
N LEU A 55 8.35 49.45 -35.96
CA LEU A 55 9.04 48.45 -35.14
C LEU A 55 9.35 47.19 -35.98
N ARG A 56 8.36 46.66 -36.70
CA ARG A 56 8.51 45.49 -37.58
C ARG A 56 9.52 45.74 -38.70
N LYS A 57 9.53 46.94 -39.29
CA LYS A 57 10.51 47.34 -40.32
C LYS A 57 11.94 47.51 -39.78
N ARG A 58 12.11 47.87 -38.50
CA ARG A 58 13.44 47.89 -37.85
C ARG A 58 13.96 46.48 -37.56
N MET A 59 13.12 45.56 -37.10
CA MET A 59 13.56 44.18 -36.83
C MET A 59 13.90 43.39 -38.11
N LEU A 60 13.23 43.67 -39.23
CA LEU A 60 13.55 43.06 -40.54
C LEU A 60 14.79 43.63 -41.23
N ALA A 61 15.34 44.76 -40.77
CA ALA A 61 16.49 45.41 -41.39
C ALA A 61 17.85 45.07 -40.73
N ALA A 62 17.86 44.28 -39.66
CA ALA A 62 19.04 44.07 -38.81
C ALA A 62 19.85 42.80 -39.12
N THR A 63 19.45 41.97 -40.09
CA THR A 63 20.03 40.62 -40.29
C THR A 63 20.66 40.37 -41.66
N THR A 64 20.75 41.36 -42.55
CA THR A 64 21.35 41.16 -43.89
C THR A 64 22.15 42.37 -44.42
N THR A 65 23.39 42.54 -43.96
CA THR A 65 24.52 42.96 -44.80
C THR A 65 25.87 42.73 -44.12
N PHE A 66 26.70 41.86 -44.70
CA PHE A 66 28.15 42.06 -44.77
C PHE A 66 28.67 41.47 -46.10
N PRO A 67 29.16 42.30 -47.04
CA PRO A 67 29.90 41.84 -48.20
C PRO A 67 31.37 41.50 -47.86
N GLN A 68 32.01 40.76 -48.75
CA GLN A 68 33.37 40.22 -48.64
C GLN A 68 34.48 41.28 -48.70
N LEU A 69 35.65 40.97 -48.11
CA LEU A 69 36.97 41.22 -48.76
C LEU A 69 38.14 40.39 -48.16
N THR A 70 38.72 39.54 -49.01
CA THR A 70 40.13 39.08 -49.06
C THR A 70 40.85 38.47 -47.85
N ARG A 71 40.62 37.17 -47.68
CA ARG A 71 41.56 36.04 -47.49
C ARG A 71 43.10 36.30 -47.49
N GLY A 72 43.77 35.77 -46.47
CA GLY A 72 45.05 35.04 -46.56
C GLY A 72 44.93 33.77 -45.68
N SER A 73 44.71 32.59 -46.26
CA SER A 73 45.73 31.55 -46.50
C SER A 73 46.23 30.90 -45.19
N GLN A 74 45.99 29.63 -44.84
CA GLN A 74 45.56 28.45 -45.61
C GLN A 74 44.58 27.57 -44.80
N SER A 75 43.63 26.89 -45.46
CA SER A 75 42.99 25.66 -44.94
C SER A 75 42.36 24.87 -46.08
N GLY A 76 42.53 23.54 -46.07
CA GLY A 76 42.01 22.61 -47.07
C GLY A 76 40.62 22.11 -46.73
N SER A 77 39.80 21.82 -47.75
CA SER A 77 38.42 21.41 -47.58
C SER A 77 38.26 19.97 -47.08
N VAL A 78 37.39 19.77 -46.09
CA VAL A 78 36.56 18.56 -45.98
C VAL A 78 35.12 18.99 -46.20
N VAL A 79 34.39 18.23 -47.01
CA VAL A 79 32.99 18.53 -47.38
C VAL A 79 32.09 18.19 -46.20
N THR A 80 31.41 19.18 -45.63
CA THR A 80 30.38 18.94 -44.61
C THR A 80 29.08 18.52 -45.28
N SER A 81 28.82 17.21 -45.26
CA SER A 81 27.57 16.57 -45.63
C SER A 81 26.40 16.98 -44.72
N LEU A 82 25.16 16.70 -45.16
CA LEU A 82 23.91 16.95 -44.42
C LEU A 82 23.71 16.08 -43.15
N GLU A 83 24.77 15.52 -42.58
CA GLU A 83 24.72 14.48 -41.53
C GLU A 83 24.67 15.03 -40.10
N GLN A 84 24.68 16.36 -39.90
CA GLN A 84 24.79 16.99 -38.58
C GLN A 84 23.52 17.00 -37.70
N PHE A 85 22.43 16.32 -38.12
CA PHE A 85 21.16 16.29 -37.39
C PHE A 85 20.84 14.99 -36.64
N SER A 86 21.75 13.99 -36.62
CA SER A 86 21.47 12.67 -36.02
C SER A 86 22.54 12.09 -35.07
N CYS A 87 23.61 12.83 -34.74
CA CYS A 87 24.64 12.29 -33.84
C CYS A 87 24.28 12.45 -32.36
N ASN A 88 24.34 11.33 -31.63
CA ASN A 88 24.44 11.29 -30.17
C ASN A 88 25.68 12.08 -29.70
N PRO A 89 25.77 12.48 -28.43
CA PRO A 89 27.01 13.02 -27.89
C PRO A 89 28.12 11.96 -27.93
N ASP A 90 29.09 12.10 -28.84
CA ASP A 90 30.16 11.12 -29.07
C ASP A 90 31.47 11.44 -28.29
N THR A 91 31.37 12.05 -27.10
CA THR A 91 32.57 12.27 -26.27
C THR A 91 33.07 10.95 -25.68
N PRO A 92 34.37 10.80 -25.33
CA PRO A 92 34.90 9.54 -24.82
C PRO A 92 34.13 8.96 -23.63
N ARG A 93 33.65 9.83 -22.71
CA ARG A 93 32.82 9.43 -21.56
C ARG A 93 31.44 8.88 -21.98
N HIS A 94 30.83 9.43 -23.03
CA HIS A 94 29.57 8.92 -23.58
C HIS A 94 29.76 7.58 -24.30
N VAL A 95 30.85 7.43 -25.07
CA VAL A 95 31.20 6.16 -25.72
C VAL A 95 31.46 5.05 -24.68
N GLU A 96 32.16 5.36 -23.59
CA GLU A 96 32.35 4.43 -22.47
C GLU A 96 31.02 4.07 -21.78
N ALA A 97 30.18 5.08 -21.48
CA ALA A 97 28.87 4.87 -20.86
C ALA A 97 27.93 4.03 -21.75
N LYS A 98 27.86 4.32 -23.05
CA LYS A 98 27.07 3.55 -24.02
C LYS A 98 27.58 2.11 -24.14
N LYS A 99 28.91 1.90 -24.17
CA LYS A 99 29.51 0.55 -24.15
C LYS A 99 29.18 -0.24 -22.87
N LYS A 100 29.15 0.42 -21.70
CA LYS A 100 28.73 -0.19 -20.42
C LYS A 100 27.24 -0.55 -20.43
N LEU A 101 26.41 0.34 -20.97
CA LEU A 101 24.96 0.16 -21.14
C LEU A 101 24.62 -0.97 -22.11
N ASP A 102 25.25 -1.03 -23.28
CA ASP A 102 25.01 -2.08 -24.28
C ASP A 102 25.38 -3.46 -23.75
N LYS A 103 26.43 -3.53 -22.91
CA LYS A 103 26.79 -4.77 -22.20
C LYS A 103 25.73 -5.20 -21.18
N SER A 104 25.08 -4.29 -20.45
CA SER A 104 24.03 -4.62 -19.47
C SER A 104 22.63 -4.79 -20.10
N MET A 105 22.42 -4.26 -21.30
CA MET A 105 21.19 -4.43 -22.08
C MET A 105 21.17 -5.72 -22.92
N ALA A 106 22.31 -6.39 -23.12
CA ALA A 106 22.34 -7.65 -23.86
C ALA A 106 21.44 -8.73 -23.21
N ILE A 107 20.67 -9.48 -24.03
CA ILE A 107 19.72 -10.50 -23.54
C ILE A 107 20.39 -11.57 -22.68
N GLY A 108 21.64 -11.95 -23.00
CA GLY A 108 22.45 -12.89 -22.22
C GLY A 108 23.14 -12.30 -20.98
N TRP A 109 22.84 -11.04 -20.61
CA TRP A 109 23.41 -10.42 -19.41
C TRP A 109 22.61 -10.78 -18.16
N GLY A 110 23.12 -11.73 -17.38
CA GLY A 110 22.44 -12.23 -16.18
C GLY A 110 21.19 -13.04 -16.51
N THR A 111 20.26 -13.12 -15.55
CA THR A 111 18.99 -13.86 -15.73
C THR A 111 17.95 -12.98 -16.42
N TRP A 112 17.29 -13.50 -17.45
CA TRP A 112 16.14 -12.83 -18.06
C TRP A 112 14.93 -12.90 -17.13
N SER A 113 14.60 -11.78 -16.49
CA SER A 113 13.47 -11.63 -15.57
C SER A 113 12.93 -10.19 -15.63
N ALA A 114 11.86 -9.90 -14.86
CA ALA A 114 11.32 -8.55 -14.71
C ALA A 114 12.32 -7.52 -14.13
N GLN A 115 13.46 -7.96 -13.58
CA GLN A 115 14.54 -7.09 -13.09
C GLN A 115 15.58 -6.77 -14.17
N HIS A 116 15.65 -7.56 -15.26
CA HIS A 116 16.60 -7.39 -16.36
C HIS A 116 16.45 -6.00 -17.01
N PRO A 117 17.53 -5.24 -17.25
CA PRO A 117 17.45 -3.89 -17.81
C PRO A 117 16.65 -3.80 -19.11
N ARG A 118 16.84 -4.73 -20.05
CA ARG A 118 16.10 -4.74 -21.33
C ARG A 118 14.64 -5.12 -21.16
N HIS A 119 14.31 -6.02 -20.23
CA HIS A 119 12.90 -6.30 -19.89
C HIS A 119 12.20 -5.07 -19.30
N ARG A 120 12.85 -4.36 -18.37
CA ARG A 120 12.33 -3.09 -17.81
C ARG A 120 12.20 -1.99 -18.86
N LEU A 121 13.08 -1.98 -19.87
CA LEU A 121 12.98 -1.09 -21.02
C LEU A 121 11.76 -1.44 -21.89
N LEU A 122 11.57 -2.71 -22.24
CA LEU A 122 10.41 -3.18 -23.00
C LEU A 122 9.08 -2.90 -22.27
N ASP A 123 9.06 -3.00 -20.94
CA ASP A 123 7.91 -2.58 -20.11
C ASP A 123 7.64 -1.07 -20.20
N ALA A 124 8.69 -0.24 -20.18
CA ALA A 124 8.54 1.20 -20.35
C ALA A 124 8.03 1.56 -21.76
N LEU A 125 8.58 0.94 -22.81
CA LEU A 125 8.13 1.11 -24.19
C LEU A 125 6.65 0.69 -24.35
N TYR A 126 6.24 -0.44 -23.76
CA TYR A 126 4.83 -0.87 -23.73
C TYR A 126 3.92 0.15 -23.02
N GLY A 127 4.37 0.71 -21.90
CA GLY A 127 3.70 1.81 -21.20
C GLY A 127 3.40 3.00 -22.11
N TYR A 128 4.42 3.55 -22.76
CA TYR A 128 4.28 4.70 -23.66
C TYR A 128 3.46 4.37 -24.92
N ARG A 129 3.68 3.21 -25.55
CA ARG A 129 2.92 2.73 -26.72
C ARG A 129 1.42 2.60 -26.44
N LYS A 130 1.02 2.46 -25.16
CA LYS A 130 -0.39 2.33 -24.74
C LYS A 130 -0.92 3.51 -23.94
N TYR A 131 -0.23 4.65 -23.88
CA TYR A 131 -0.63 5.81 -23.07
C TYR A 131 -2.11 6.21 -23.27
N HIS A 132 -2.57 6.42 -24.52
CA HIS A 132 -3.96 6.78 -24.81
C HIS A 132 -4.95 5.72 -24.29
N GLU A 133 -4.71 4.44 -24.58
CA GLU A 133 -5.55 3.32 -24.14
C GLU A 133 -5.67 3.27 -22.60
N ARG A 134 -4.54 3.41 -21.89
CA ARG A 134 -4.50 3.33 -20.42
C ARG A 134 -5.11 4.55 -19.73
N GLN A 135 -5.00 5.74 -20.32
CA GLN A 135 -5.60 6.97 -19.78
C GLN A 135 -7.08 7.10 -20.13
N LYS A 136 -7.48 6.69 -21.34
CA LYS A 136 -8.87 6.71 -21.81
C LYS A 136 -9.80 5.91 -20.90
N ALA A 137 -9.33 4.82 -20.29
CA ALA A 137 -10.10 4.03 -19.34
C ALA A 137 -10.74 4.86 -18.20
N GLU A 138 -10.07 5.93 -17.74
CA GLU A 138 -10.63 6.84 -16.72
C GLU A 138 -11.72 7.77 -17.30
N VAL A 139 -11.52 8.24 -18.53
CA VAL A 139 -12.49 9.07 -19.27
C VAL A 139 -13.76 8.26 -19.56
N ASP A 140 -13.61 7.02 -20.00
CA ASP A 140 -14.71 6.09 -20.27
C ASP A 140 -15.47 5.74 -18.99
N ARG A 141 -14.78 5.63 -17.85
CA ARG A 141 -15.41 5.51 -16.53
C ARG A 141 -16.24 6.74 -16.19
N PHE A 142 -15.69 7.95 -16.33
CA PHE A 142 -16.44 9.18 -16.07
C PHE A 142 -17.66 9.33 -16.99
N GLU A 143 -17.56 8.93 -18.26
CA GLU A 143 -18.70 8.90 -19.18
C GLU A 143 -19.73 7.84 -18.77
N GLY A 144 -19.30 6.67 -18.30
CA GLY A 144 -20.13 5.64 -17.72
C GLY A 144 -20.92 6.13 -16.50
N LEU A 145 -20.23 6.79 -15.55
CA LEU A 145 -20.84 7.36 -14.35
C LEU A 145 -21.84 8.47 -14.67
N TYR A 146 -21.55 9.30 -15.67
CA TYR A 146 -22.45 10.38 -16.10
C TYR A 146 -23.83 9.89 -16.55
N LYS A 147 -23.97 8.62 -16.94
CA LYS A 147 -25.27 7.99 -17.29
C LYS A 147 -26.22 7.89 -16.09
N HIS A 148 -25.71 7.89 -14.86
CA HIS A 148 -26.50 7.81 -13.62
C HIS A 148 -26.98 9.18 -13.11
N VAL A 149 -26.52 10.29 -13.70
CA VAL A 149 -27.00 11.64 -13.38
C VAL A 149 -28.46 11.79 -13.79
N SER A 150 -29.30 12.35 -12.91
CA SER A 150 -30.73 12.45 -13.16
C SER A 150 -31.04 13.26 -14.43
N ARG A 151 -32.15 12.95 -15.11
CA ARG A 151 -32.51 13.55 -16.40
C ARG A 151 -32.56 15.08 -16.37
N ALA A 152 -33.01 15.67 -15.25
CA ALA A 152 -33.03 17.11 -15.03
C ALA A 152 -31.62 17.72 -14.85
N GLN A 153 -30.78 17.11 -14.00
CA GLN A 153 -29.38 17.53 -13.83
C GLN A 153 -28.57 17.40 -15.12
N ARG A 154 -28.78 16.32 -15.88
CA ARG A 154 -28.15 16.10 -17.19
C ARG A 154 -28.55 17.20 -18.18
N SER A 155 -29.85 17.51 -18.28
CA SER A 155 -30.33 18.62 -19.12
C SER A 155 -29.70 19.96 -18.76
N LEU A 156 -29.53 20.25 -17.46
CA LEU A 156 -28.87 21.47 -16.99
C LEU A 156 -27.38 21.50 -17.39
N LEU A 157 -26.66 20.39 -17.18
CA LEU A 157 -25.23 20.29 -17.47
C LEU A 157 -24.93 20.34 -18.97
N GLU A 158 -25.76 19.72 -19.83
CA GLU A 158 -25.59 19.86 -21.28
C GLU A 158 -25.89 21.28 -21.75
N HIS A 159 -26.96 21.92 -21.25
CA HIS A 159 -27.33 23.27 -21.64
C HIS A 159 -26.32 24.34 -21.19
N GLN A 160 -25.78 24.23 -19.96
CA GLN A 160 -24.89 25.24 -19.38
C GLN A 160 -23.41 25.03 -19.76
N VAL A 161 -22.93 23.79 -19.79
CA VAL A 161 -21.49 23.49 -19.96
C VAL A 161 -21.17 22.45 -21.04
N ASN A 162 -22.18 21.92 -21.76
CA ASN A 162 -22.02 20.84 -22.75
C ASN A 162 -21.18 19.67 -22.21
N TYR A 163 -21.50 19.18 -21.01
CA TYR A 163 -20.63 18.25 -20.27
C TYR A 163 -20.25 17.00 -21.07
N SER A 164 -21.14 16.44 -21.89
CA SER A 164 -20.83 15.32 -22.80
C SER A 164 -19.67 15.60 -23.75
N LYS A 165 -19.60 16.81 -24.33
CA LYS A 165 -18.53 17.19 -25.28
C LYS A 165 -17.16 17.25 -24.63
N LYS A 166 -17.08 17.35 -23.29
CA LYS A 166 -15.81 17.29 -22.56
C LYS A 166 -15.12 15.94 -22.77
N PHE A 167 -15.84 14.83 -22.75
CA PHE A 167 -15.25 13.49 -22.95
C PHE A 167 -14.55 13.39 -24.31
N THR A 168 -15.23 13.77 -25.40
CA THR A 168 -14.66 13.78 -26.75
C THR A 168 -13.47 14.73 -26.88
N ARG A 169 -13.53 15.91 -26.24
CA ARG A 169 -12.42 16.88 -26.23
C ARG A 169 -11.20 16.32 -25.51
N ILE A 170 -11.36 15.68 -24.35
CA ILE A 170 -10.23 15.08 -23.62
C ILE A 170 -9.66 13.85 -24.33
N ASP A 171 -10.50 13.02 -24.94
CA ASP A 171 -10.04 11.90 -25.79
C ASP A 171 -9.17 12.37 -26.97
N ALA A 172 -9.55 13.46 -27.63
CA ALA A 172 -8.76 14.07 -28.70
C ALA A 172 -7.40 14.62 -28.20
N ILE A 173 -7.34 15.16 -26.99
CA ILE A 173 -6.08 15.66 -26.40
C ILE A 173 -5.19 14.49 -25.92
N LEU A 174 -5.77 13.43 -25.37
CA LEU A 174 -5.02 12.22 -25.02
C LEU A 174 -4.37 11.56 -26.25
N LYS A 175 -4.99 11.68 -27.44
CA LYS A 175 -4.39 11.25 -28.72
C LYS A 175 -3.18 12.11 -29.11
N LYS A 176 -3.22 13.43 -28.95
CA LYS A 176 -2.03 14.29 -29.13
C LYS A 176 -0.88 13.91 -28.20
N ASN A 177 -1.17 13.63 -26.93
CA ASN A 177 -0.14 13.15 -26.00
C ASN A 177 0.41 11.77 -26.41
N GLN A 178 -0.40 10.92 -27.05
CA GLN A 178 0.07 9.64 -27.62
C GLN A 178 1.05 9.84 -28.78
N GLU A 179 0.84 10.84 -29.65
CA GLU A 179 1.79 11.18 -30.73
C GLU A 179 3.19 11.49 -30.17
N LEU A 180 3.28 12.24 -29.06
CA LEU A 180 4.54 12.44 -28.34
C LEU A 180 5.08 11.13 -27.73
N CYS A 181 4.22 10.31 -27.12
CA CYS A 181 4.65 9.03 -26.56
C CYS A 181 5.22 8.08 -27.63
N ASP A 182 4.65 8.06 -28.83
CA ASP A 182 5.16 7.27 -29.95
C ASP A 182 6.49 7.82 -30.48
N ALA A 183 6.68 9.14 -30.50
CA ALA A 183 7.98 9.75 -30.82
C ALA A 183 9.07 9.41 -29.79
N ILE A 184 8.72 9.35 -28.49
CA ILE A 184 9.61 8.89 -27.41
C ILE A 184 9.97 7.41 -27.60
N VAL A 185 8.98 6.55 -27.89
CA VAL A 185 9.19 5.12 -28.17
C VAL A 185 10.12 4.93 -29.36
N GLN A 186 9.88 5.62 -30.49
CA GLN A 186 10.72 5.50 -31.67
C GLN A 186 12.17 5.95 -31.42
N ASN A 187 12.36 7.06 -30.71
CA ASN A 187 13.69 7.53 -30.34
C ASN A 187 14.44 6.52 -29.45
N ALA A 188 13.75 5.95 -28.46
CA ALA A 188 14.31 4.92 -27.60
C ALA A 188 14.64 3.64 -28.38
N MET A 189 13.73 3.13 -29.21
CA MET A 189 13.97 1.94 -30.03
C MET A 189 15.22 2.10 -30.91
N ASN A 190 15.39 3.27 -31.53
CA ASN A 190 16.59 3.60 -32.31
C ASN A 190 17.87 3.63 -31.44
N PHE A 191 17.82 4.19 -30.22
CA PHE A 191 18.98 4.32 -29.34
C PHE A 191 19.44 2.98 -28.69
N TYR A 192 18.48 2.17 -28.25
CA TYR A 192 18.73 0.89 -27.56
C TYR A 192 18.78 -0.33 -28.50
N GLY A 193 18.55 -0.14 -29.80
CA GLY A 193 18.53 -1.21 -30.79
C GLY A 193 17.43 -2.24 -30.49
N ILE A 194 16.20 -1.77 -30.32
CA ILE A 194 15.00 -2.60 -30.11
C ILE A 194 14.23 -2.58 -31.44
N ASP A 195 13.97 -3.76 -32.01
CA ASP A 195 13.09 -3.88 -33.18
C ASP A 195 11.60 -3.97 -32.76
N GLU A 196 10.69 -3.68 -33.70
CA GLU A 196 9.25 -3.71 -33.42
C GLU A 196 8.76 -5.15 -33.16
N GLU A 197 9.45 -6.18 -33.65
CA GLU A 197 9.07 -7.58 -33.42
C GLU A 197 9.35 -8.01 -31.97
N GLU A 198 10.47 -7.59 -31.38
CA GLU A 198 10.81 -7.77 -29.96
C GLU A 198 9.81 -7.05 -29.06
N LEU A 199 9.51 -5.78 -29.35
CA LEU A 199 8.52 -5.02 -28.60
C LEU A 199 7.14 -5.68 -28.70
N GLN A 200 6.70 -6.04 -29.91
CA GLN A 200 5.39 -6.66 -30.11
C GLN A 200 5.29 -8.06 -29.45
N ARG A 201 6.35 -8.87 -29.50
CA ARG A 201 6.40 -10.16 -28.76
C ARG A 201 6.26 -9.95 -27.26
N HIS A 202 6.95 -8.96 -26.68
CA HIS A 202 6.85 -8.61 -25.26
C HIS A 202 5.44 -8.15 -24.88
N ILE A 203 4.83 -7.29 -25.71
CA ILE A 203 3.45 -6.80 -25.53
C ILE A 203 2.45 -7.97 -25.57
N SER A 204 2.54 -8.84 -26.58
CA SER A 204 1.64 -9.99 -26.72
C SER A 204 1.80 -10.99 -25.56
N ALA A 205 3.04 -11.25 -25.10
CA ALA A 205 3.29 -12.08 -23.92
C ALA A 205 2.66 -11.47 -22.66
N ALA A 206 2.87 -10.17 -22.41
CA ALA A 206 2.28 -9.46 -21.28
C ALA A 206 0.74 -9.51 -21.29
N GLN A 207 0.13 -9.28 -22.46
CA GLN A 207 -1.32 -9.35 -22.62
C GLN A 207 -1.85 -10.78 -22.40
N SER A 208 -1.15 -11.81 -22.88
CA SER A 208 -1.54 -13.20 -22.66
C SER A 208 -1.49 -13.61 -21.18
N SER A 209 -0.60 -13.00 -20.39
CA SER A 209 -0.53 -13.19 -18.93
C SER A 209 -1.44 -12.23 -18.14
N GLY A 210 -2.39 -11.56 -18.79
CA GLY A 210 -3.30 -10.59 -18.15
C GLY A 210 -2.65 -9.30 -17.65
N ARG A 211 -1.38 -9.04 -17.99
CA ARG A 211 -0.61 -7.90 -17.50
C ARG A 211 -0.83 -6.68 -18.39
N LEU A 212 -1.40 -5.63 -17.79
CA LEU A 212 -1.67 -4.36 -18.47
C LEU A 212 -0.43 -3.46 -18.49
N ALA A 213 -0.35 -2.58 -19.50
CA ALA A 213 0.65 -1.52 -19.56
C ALA A 213 0.56 -0.56 -18.37
N ASP A 214 1.71 -0.09 -17.88
CA ASP A 214 1.80 0.86 -16.77
C ASP A 214 1.26 2.23 -17.17
N ARG A 215 0.26 2.71 -16.41
CA ARG A 215 -0.36 4.03 -16.57
C ARG A 215 0.36 5.12 -15.78
N ILE A 216 0.87 4.77 -14.60
CA ILE A 216 1.32 5.71 -13.58
C ILE A 216 2.74 6.18 -13.90
N SER A 217 3.66 5.26 -14.19
CA SER A 217 5.07 5.59 -14.42
C SER A 217 5.27 6.47 -15.66
N VAL A 218 4.51 6.22 -16.74
CA VAL A 218 4.47 7.07 -17.94
C VAL A 218 3.95 8.47 -17.60
N SER A 219 2.84 8.57 -16.85
CA SER A 219 2.26 9.86 -16.44
C SER A 219 3.20 10.67 -15.55
N GLN A 220 3.95 10.01 -14.66
CA GLN A 220 4.97 10.64 -13.82
C GLN A 220 6.16 11.15 -14.64
N ALA A 221 6.67 10.37 -15.59
CA ALA A 221 7.77 10.78 -16.46
C ALA A 221 7.38 11.96 -17.38
N LEU A 222 6.19 11.95 -17.97
CA LEU A 222 5.68 13.12 -18.70
C LEU A 222 5.52 14.36 -17.80
N LYS A 223 5.09 14.19 -16.54
CA LYS A 223 5.02 15.30 -15.57
C LYS A 223 6.39 15.86 -15.20
N HIS A 224 7.45 15.06 -15.23
CA HIS A 224 8.80 15.57 -15.04
C HIS A 224 9.25 16.49 -16.17
N TYR A 225 8.73 16.39 -17.41
CA TYR A 225 8.99 17.43 -18.41
C TYR A 225 8.54 18.80 -17.91
N VAL A 226 7.41 18.89 -17.19
CA VAL A 226 6.95 20.17 -16.62
C VAL A 226 7.98 20.74 -15.67
N ARG A 227 8.35 19.96 -14.65
CA ARG A 227 9.29 20.35 -13.59
C ARG A 227 10.69 20.64 -14.10
N ASP A 228 11.23 19.81 -14.99
CA ASP A 228 12.63 19.89 -15.41
C ASP A 228 12.84 20.69 -16.69
N TRP A 229 11.84 20.80 -17.58
CA TRP A 229 12.03 21.27 -18.97
C TRP A 229 10.93 22.17 -19.54
N THR A 230 10.03 22.71 -18.71
CA THR A 230 9.13 23.81 -19.11
C THR A 230 9.39 25.08 -18.29
N GLU A 231 8.88 26.21 -18.79
CA GLU A 231 8.87 27.49 -18.08
C GLU A 231 7.99 27.45 -16.81
N GLU A 232 6.85 26.74 -16.83
CA GLU A 232 6.00 26.61 -15.62
C GLU A 232 6.76 25.92 -14.46
N GLY A 233 7.68 25.00 -14.78
CA GLY A 233 8.56 24.34 -13.82
C GLY A 233 9.61 25.25 -13.15
N GLU A 234 9.87 26.47 -13.67
CA GLU A 234 10.77 27.42 -12.99
C GLU A 234 10.33 27.65 -11.53
N SER A 235 9.01 27.68 -11.29
CA SER A 235 8.43 27.84 -9.94
C SER A 235 8.79 26.75 -8.93
N GLU A 236 9.23 25.56 -9.37
CA GLU A 236 9.76 24.50 -8.49
C GLU A 236 11.30 24.51 -8.43
N ARG A 237 11.94 24.80 -9.56
CA ARG A 237 13.41 24.78 -9.68
C ARG A 237 14.08 25.98 -9.02
N LYS A 238 13.56 27.19 -9.21
CA LYS A 238 14.29 28.47 -9.00
C LYS A 238 15.01 28.57 -7.67
N GLU A 239 14.30 28.39 -6.56
CA GLU A 239 14.87 28.55 -5.22
C GLU A 239 15.79 27.38 -4.86
N THR A 240 15.32 26.15 -5.09
CA THR A 240 16.08 24.93 -4.71
C THR A 240 17.36 24.76 -5.53
N PHE A 241 17.32 25.02 -6.84
CA PHE A 241 18.49 24.92 -7.71
C PHE A 241 19.46 26.08 -7.48
N ALA A 242 18.97 27.30 -7.22
CA ALA A 242 19.85 28.41 -6.87
C ALA A 242 20.65 28.13 -5.60
N CYS A 243 20.01 27.54 -4.57
CA CYS A 243 20.71 27.10 -3.35
C CYS A 243 21.80 26.05 -3.65
N LEU A 244 21.47 24.98 -4.39
CA LEU A 244 22.42 23.92 -4.76
C LEU A 244 23.59 24.46 -5.60
N VAL A 245 23.30 25.22 -6.65
CA VAL A 245 24.30 25.85 -7.53
C VAL A 245 25.22 26.79 -6.75
N LYS A 246 24.66 27.63 -5.87
CA LYS A 246 25.44 28.55 -5.03
C LYS A 246 26.34 27.80 -4.04
N THR A 247 25.86 26.68 -3.49
CA THR A 247 26.69 25.79 -2.65
C THR A 247 27.86 25.22 -3.45
N LEU A 248 27.63 24.72 -4.66
CA LEU A 248 28.71 24.21 -5.54
C LEU A 248 29.73 25.31 -5.90
N GLN A 249 29.27 26.53 -6.19
CA GLN A 249 30.14 27.68 -6.47
C GLN A 249 30.97 28.08 -5.25
N GLY A 250 30.41 28.00 -4.03
CA GLY A 250 31.11 28.30 -2.78
C GLY A 250 32.15 27.24 -2.38
N LEU A 251 31.85 25.95 -2.62
CA LEU A 251 32.77 24.85 -2.35
C LEU A 251 33.94 24.80 -3.35
N PHE A 252 33.68 25.12 -4.62
CA PHE A 252 34.66 25.08 -5.71
C PHE A 252 34.75 26.45 -6.42
N PRO A 253 35.22 27.53 -5.77
CA PRO A 253 35.20 28.87 -6.35
C PRO A 253 36.21 29.05 -7.49
N VAL A 254 37.32 28.32 -7.44
CA VAL A 254 38.30 28.19 -8.53
C VAL A 254 38.17 26.80 -9.10
N ARG A 255 37.98 26.70 -10.42
CA ARG A 255 37.84 25.45 -11.16
C ARG A 255 38.73 25.52 -12.40
N ASP A 256 39.27 24.37 -12.78
CA ASP A 256 40.12 24.20 -13.96
C ASP A 256 39.36 23.39 -15.00
N ASP A 257 39.39 23.83 -16.27
CA ASP A 257 38.76 23.10 -17.36
C ASP A 257 39.64 21.93 -17.86
N GLU A 258 40.96 21.93 -17.58
CA GLU A 258 41.83 20.78 -17.84
C GLU A 258 41.64 19.67 -16.79
N ASN A 259 41.35 20.04 -15.54
CA ASN A 259 41.12 19.13 -14.42
C ASN A 259 39.74 19.39 -13.76
N PRO A 260 38.63 19.08 -14.47
CA PRO A 260 37.28 19.42 -14.01
C PRO A 260 36.86 18.64 -12.76
N VAL A 261 36.10 19.31 -11.90
CA VAL A 261 35.55 18.74 -10.65
C VAL A 261 34.49 17.70 -10.98
N LYS A 262 34.65 16.45 -10.51
CA LYS A 262 33.76 15.34 -10.88
C LYS A 262 32.50 15.31 -10.01
N VAL A 263 31.35 15.55 -10.63
CA VAL A 263 30.04 15.61 -9.99
C VAL A 263 29.22 14.37 -10.33
N LEU A 264 28.64 13.73 -9.31
CA LEU A 264 27.59 12.73 -9.49
C LEU A 264 26.24 13.27 -9.00
N VAL A 265 25.18 13.10 -9.80
CA VAL A 265 23.80 13.45 -9.44
C VAL A 265 22.91 12.19 -9.51
N PRO A 266 22.74 11.43 -8.40
CA PRO A 266 21.84 10.28 -8.34
C PRO A 266 20.37 10.68 -8.30
N GLY A 267 19.50 9.82 -8.85
CA GLY A 267 18.05 10.07 -8.91
C GLY A 267 17.70 11.27 -9.78
N SER A 268 18.37 11.42 -10.92
CA SER A 268 18.38 12.68 -11.65
C SER A 268 17.05 13.06 -12.32
N GLY A 269 16.06 12.16 -12.40
CA GLY A 269 14.83 12.41 -13.13
C GLY A 269 15.13 12.66 -14.62
N LEU A 270 14.78 13.83 -15.13
CA LEU A 270 15.13 14.24 -16.50
C LEU A 270 16.38 15.15 -16.54
N GLY A 271 17.23 15.07 -15.52
CA GLY A 271 18.62 15.51 -15.55
C GLY A 271 18.86 17.02 -15.63
N ARG A 272 17.82 17.85 -15.49
CA ARG A 272 17.95 19.32 -15.59
C ARG A 272 18.97 19.88 -14.61
N LEU A 273 18.97 19.43 -13.35
CA LEU A 273 19.95 19.85 -12.35
C LEU A 273 21.39 19.58 -12.80
N GLY A 274 21.66 18.43 -13.44
CA GLY A 274 22.99 18.12 -13.98
C GLY A 274 23.41 19.08 -15.09
N HIS A 275 22.48 19.47 -15.97
CA HIS A 275 22.73 20.47 -17.02
C HIS A 275 22.90 21.88 -16.45
N ASP A 276 22.18 22.23 -15.39
CA ASP A 276 22.33 23.50 -14.69
C ASP A 276 23.69 23.60 -13.96
N ILE A 277 24.18 22.50 -13.38
CA ILE A 277 25.55 22.41 -12.82
C ILE A 277 26.62 22.48 -13.92
N ALA A 278 26.44 21.75 -15.03
CA ALA A 278 27.44 21.73 -16.11
C ALA A 278 27.61 23.12 -16.77
N ARG A 279 26.56 23.94 -16.81
CA ARG A 279 26.61 25.32 -17.30
C ARG A 279 27.44 26.29 -16.43
N LEU A 280 27.93 25.85 -15.26
CA LEU A 280 28.82 26.65 -14.41
C LEU A 280 30.29 26.62 -14.86
N GLY A 281 30.68 25.73 -15.78
CA GLY A 281 32.07 25.53 -16.21
C GLY A 281 32.95 24.81 -15.16
N GLY A 282 34.03 24.15 -15.60
CA GLY A 282 34.94 23.42 -14.71
C GLY A 282 34.35 22.21 -13.95
N PHE A 283 33.23 21.65 -14.40
CA PHE A 283 32.57 20.47 -13.80
C PHE A 283 32.42 19.33 -14.80
N GLU A 284 32.87 18.13 -14.44
CA GLU A 284 32.62 16.87 -15.16
C GLU A 284 31.37 16.22 -14.56
N VAL A 285 30.20 16.43 -15.18
CA VAL A 285 28.93 15.94 -14.63
C VAL A 285 28.58 14.54 -15.13
N THR A 286 28.22 13.66 -14.20
CA THR A 286 27.51 12.40 -14.41
C THR A 286 26.14 12.48 -13.74
N VAL A 287 25.07 12.17 -14.46
CA VAL A 287 23.72 11.97 -13.89
C VAL A 287 23.39 10.48 -13.85
N ASN A 288 22.62 10.03 -12.85
CA ASN A 288 22.21 8.64 -12.72
C ASN A 288 20.71 8.51 -12.47
N GLU A 289 20.08 7.60 -13.22
CA GLU A 289 18.66 7.27 -13.11
C GLU A 289 18.45 5.77 -13.36
N TRP A 290 17.52 5.18 -12.60
CA TRP A 290 17.21 3.74 -12.61
C TRP A 290 15.95 3.42 -13.42
N SER A 291 14.99 4.35 -13.42
CA SER A 291 13.69 4.18 -14.06
C SER A 291 13.80 4.28 -15.57
N MET A 292 13.48 3.19 -16.27
CA MET A 292 13.48 3.18 -17.73
C MET A 292 12.48 4.19 -18.32
N TYR A 293 11.38 4.49 -17.61
CA TYR A 293 10.42 5.54 -18.00
C TYR A 293 11.05 6.93 -18.01
N MET A 294 11.91 7.25 -17.03
CA MET A 294 12.65 8.52 -17.01
C MET A 294 13.77 8.53 -18.05
N ASN A 295 14.50 7.42 -18.19
CA ASN A 295 15.61 7.34 -19.15
C ASN A 295 15.16 7.57 -20.58
N ILE A 296 14.08 6.91 -21.05
CA ILE A 296 13.61 7.11 -22.43
C ILE A 296 13.09 8.52 -22.68
N ALA A 297 12.48 9.16 -21.68
CA ALA A 297 12.09 10.57 -21.74
C ALA A 297 13.31 11.52 -21.76
N TYR A 298 14.37 11.23 -21.00
CA TYR A 298 15.63 11.98 -21.05
C TYR A 298 16.30 11.85 -22.43
N ARG A 299 16.45 10.60 -22.93
CA ARG A 299 17.03 10.32 -24.26
C ARG A 299 16.26 11.02 -25.38
N PHE A 300 14.95 11.25 -25.22
CA PHE A 300 14.18 12.04 -26.17
C PHE A 300 14.61 13.51 -26.20
N ILE A 301 14.84 14.17 -25.06
CA ILE A 301 15.36 15.57 -25.03
C ILE A 301 16.83 15.60 -25.49
N GLU A 302 17.64 14.59 -25.14
CA GLU A 302 19.04 14.48 -25.57
C GLU A 302 19.18 14.42 -27.10
N ALA A 303 18.21 13.83 -27.80
CA ALA A 303 18.08 13.90 -29.25
C ALA A 303 17.43 15.23 -29.73
N ASN A 304 16.43 15.74 -29.01
CA ASN A 304 15.62 16.90 -29.37
C ASN A 304 16.02 18.17 -28.58
N ARG A 305 17.21 18.69 -28.88
CA ARG A 305 17.93 19.69 -28.06
C ARG A 305 17.45 21.13 -28.20
N ALA A 306 16.69 21.43 -29.24
CA ALA A 306 16.29 22.80 -29.59
C ALA A 306 15.13 23.29 -28.71
N GLN A 307 15.13 24.57 -28.38
CA GLN A 307 14.18 25.16 -27.44
C GLN A 307 12.74 25.15 -28.00
N ASN A 308 11.76 24.78 -27.18
CA ASN A 308 10.32 24.82 -27.47
C ASN A 308 9.89 24.06 -28.76
N THR A 309 10.58 22.99 -29.14
CA THR A 309 10.22 22.22 -30.35
C THR A 309 9.12 21.20 -30.13
N HIS A 310 8.84 20.81 -28.88
CA HIS A 310 7.82 19.81 -28.54
C HIS A 310 6.79 20.40 -27.59
N SER A 311 5.57 19.85 -27.63
CA SER A 311 4.48 20.27 -26.76
C SER A 311 3.61 19.10 -26.31
N PHE A 312 2.92 19.28 -25.18
CA PHE A 312 2.01 18.28 -24.61
C PHE A 312 1.05 18.88 -23.58
N HIS A 313 0.07 18.09 -23.16
CA HIS A 313 -0.97 18.48 -22.20
C HIS A 313 -0.84 17.66 -20.89
N PRO A 314 0.00 18.10 -19.91
CA PRO A 314 0.36 17.31 -18.72
C PRO A 314 -0.75 17.08 -17.68
N PHE A 315 -1.85 17.84 -17.73
CA PHE A 315 -2.81 17.95 -16.60
C PHE A 315 -4.19 17.32 -16.86
N ILE A 316 -4.37 16.67 -18.00
CA ILE A 316 -5.65 16.07 -18.43
C ILE A 316 -5.94 14.70 -17.79
N ASP A 317 -4.95 14.08 -17.13
CA ASP A 317 -5.05 12.77 -16.49
C ASP A 317 -5.75 12.79 -15.12
N GLY A 318 -5.96 13.99 -14.54
CA GLY A 318 -6.71 14.18 -13.30
C GLY A 318 -7.67 15.37 -13.43
N TRP A 319 -8.97 15.15 -13.21
CA TRP A 319 -10.01 16.18 -13.39
C TRP A 319 -10.26 17.04 -12.14
N SER A 320 -9.61 16.71 -11.02
CA SER A 320 -9.73 17.43 -9.75
C SER A 320 -8.79 18.65 -9.68
N HIS A 321 -9.16 19.61 -8.83
CA HIS A 321 -8.32 20.76 -8.45
C HIS A 321 -7.96 21.74 -9.57
N HIS A 322 -8.72 21.76 -10.68
CA HIS A 322 -8.59 22.81 -11.70
C HIS A 322 -9.56 23.96 -11.44
N ALA A 323 -9.06 25.19 -11.45
CA ALA A 323 -9.89 26.38 -11.32
C ALA A 323 -10.74 26.62 -12.58
N THR A 324 -10.19 26.33 -13.75
CA THR A 324 -10.86 26.44 -15.04
C THR A 324 -10.58 25.22 -15.92
N GLU A 325 -11.43 24.94 -16.91
CA GLU A 325 -11.13 23.90 -17.90
C GLU A 325 -9.88 24.26 -18.72
N SER A 326 -9.68 25.54 -19.03
CA SER A 326 -8.46 26.03 -19.70
C SER A 326 -7.18 25.67 -18.96
N ASP A 327 -7.18 25.66 -17.61
CA ASP A 327 -6.01 25.23 -16.83
C ASP A 327 -5.78 23.72 -16.94
N MET A 328 -6.85 22.93 -16.97
CA MET A 328 -6.80 21.46 -17.10
C MET A 328 -6.28 21.03 -18.47
N ILE A 329 -6.68 21.72 -19.54
CA ILE A 329 -6.37 21.35 -20.93
C ILE A 329 -5.19 22.14 -21.54
N ARG A 330 -4.48 22.97 -20.76
CA ARG A 330 -3.39 23.79 -21.31
C ARG A 330 -2.27 22.94 -21.89
N GLU A 331 -1.69 23.44 -22.98
CA GLU A 331 -0.52 22.90 -23.65
C GLU A 331 0.73 23.60 -23.12
N LEU A 332 1.79 22.84 -22.82
CA LEU A 332 3.10 23.37 -22.45
C LEU A 332 4.15 22.96 -23.49
N THR A 333 5.12 23.85 -23.76
CA THR A 333 6.25 23.58 -24.66
C THR A 333 7.51 23.21 -23.89
N PHE A 334 8.33 22.33 -24.47
CA PHE A 334 9.62 21.90 -23.94
C PHE A 334 10.61 21.57 -25.09
N PRO A 335 11.93 21.55 -24.82
CA PRO A 335 12.59 22.06 -23.62
C PRO A 335 12.57 23.62 -23.55
N ASP A 336 12.43 24.17 -22.35
CA ASP A 336 12.45 25.62 -22.06
C ASP A 336 13.83 26.27 -22.29
N THR A 337 14.89 25.48 -22.40
CA THR A 337 16.24 25.94 -22.71
C THR A 337 16.94 24.94 -23.64
N SER A 338 17.87 25.40 -24.45
CA SER A 338 18.64 24.53 -25.35
C SER A 338 19.57 23.59 -24.55
N LEU A 339 19.55 22.31 -24.87
CA LEU A 339 20.37 21.29 -24.19
C LEU A 339 21.71 21.09 -24.92
N ASN A 340 22.82 21.17 -24.17
CA ASN A 340 24.12 20.68 -24.65
C ASN A 340 24.26 19.21 -24.25
N SER A 341 24.13 18.29 -25.20
CA SER A 341 24.23 16.85 -24.90
C SER A 341 25.65 16.41 -24.54
N THR A 342 26.69 17.19 -24.88
CA THR A 342 28.08 16.78 -24.62
C THR A 342 28.53 17.06 -23.18
N SER A 343 27.79 17.89 -22.42
CA SER A 343 28.21 18.36 -21.09
C SER A 343 27.77 17.50 -19.92
N VAL A 344 26.87 16.53 -20.11
CA VAL A 344 26.31 15.68 -19.05
C VAL A 344 26.19 14.24 -19.54
N VAL A 345 26.77 13.29 -18.82
CA VAL A 345 26.68 11.85 -19.16
C VAL A 345 25.61 11.17 -18.29
N LEU A 346 24.59 10.58 -18.92
CA LEU A 346 23.63 9.70 -18.22
C LEU A 346 24.19 8.28 -18.05
N THR A 347 24.29 7.85 -16.79
CA THR A 347 24.58 6.47 -16.37
C THR A 347 23.31 5.78 -15.88
N GLU A 348 22.82 4.81 -16.64
CA GLU A 348 21.56 4.13 -16.38
C GLU A 348 21.75 2.90 -15.49
N GLY A 349 21.03 2.82 -14.38
CA GLY A 349 21.12 1.68 -13.45
C GLY A 349 20.89 2.04 -11.99
N ASP A 350 20.92 1.04 -11.12
CA ASP A 350 20.73 1.21 -9.67
C ASP A 350 21.97 1.88 -9.09
N PHE A 351 21.79 3.03 -8.45
CA PHE A 351 22.84 3.82 -7.80
C PHE A 351 23.80 2.96 -6.97
N THR A 352 23.26 2.00 -6.20
CA THR A 352 24.02 1.16 -5.27
C THR A 352 24.91 0.12 -5.94
N THR A 353 24.71 -0.16 -7.24
CA THR A 353 25.44 -1.21 -7.96
C THR A 353 26.15 -0.72 -9.22
N VAL A 354 25.61 0.29 -9.92
CA VAL A 354 26.12 0.76 -11.22
C VAL A 354 27.49 1.45 -11.12
N PHE A 355 27.83 1.95 -9.92
CA PHE A 355 29.13 2.58 -9.61
C PHE A 355 30.08 1.67 -8.84
N ASN A 356 29.87 0.34 -8.85
CA ASN A 356 30.73 -0.57 -8.09
C ASN A 356 32.21 -0.56 -8.48
N ASP A 357 32.52 -0.17 -9.73
CA ASP A 357 33.88 0.05 -10.27
C ASP A 357 34.48 1.43 -9.94
N LYS A 358 33.75 2.31 -9.26
CA LYS A 358 34.15 3.68 -8.94
C LYS A 358 34.30 3.86 -7.43
N THR A 359 35.44 3.48 -6.87
CA THR A 359 35.80 3.82 -5.47
C THR A 359 36.63 5.11 -5.46
N HIS A 360 36.33 6.05 -4.57
CA HIS A 360 37.03 7.34 -4.44
C HIS A 360 37.18 8.09 -5.78
N TYR A 361 36.10 8.15 -6.57
CA TYR A 361 36.13 8.67 -7.94
C TYR A 361 35.59 10.10 -8.07
N TYR A 362 34.51 10.43 -7.33
CA TYR A 362 33.82 11.72 -7.43
C TYR A 362 34.32 12.72 -6.37
N ASP A 363 34.40 13.99 -6.76
CA ASP A 363 34.76 15.11 -5.88
C ASP A 363 33.54 15.59 -5.08
N ILE A 364 32.35 15.53 -5.70
CA ILE A 364 31.09 15.88 -5.08
C ILE A 364 29.92 15.02 -5.56
N ILE A 365 29.02 14.66 -4.64
CA ILE A 365 27.75 14.01 -4.92
C ILE A 365 26.62 14.97 -4.55
N VAL A 366 25.64 15.13 -5.44
CA VAL A 366 24.47 16.00 -5.22
C VAL A 366 23.19 15.16 -5.30
N THR A 367 22.51 14.96 -4.18
CA THR A 367 21.24 14.22 -4.11
C THR A 367 20.08 15.20 -3.92
N TYR A 368 19.10 15.17 -4.84
CA TYR A 368 17.96 16.08 -4.80
C TYR A 368 16.65 15.29 -4.92
N PHE A 369 15.84 15.30 -3.85
CA PHE A 369 14.60 14.50 -3.76
C PHE A 369 14.84 12.98 -4.03
N PHE A 370 15.94 12.45 -3.49
CA PHE A 370 16.44 11.11 -3.81
C PHE A 370 16.58 10.15 -2.62
N ILE A 371 17.12 10.59 -1.47
CA ILE A 371 17.49 9.65 -0.39
C ILE A 371 16.30 8.93 0.25
N ASP A 372 15.11 9.55 0.19
CA ASP A 372 13.84 8.99 0.65
C ASP A 372 13.25 7.91 -0.29
N THR A 373 13.83 7.73 -1.48
CA THR A 373 13.48 6.63 -2.40
C THR A 373 14.09 5.27 -2.02
N ALA A 374 15.04 5.26 -1.07
CA ALA A 374 15.82 4.06 -0.75
C ALA A 374 14.97 2.96 -0.09
N ARG A 375 15.05 1.73 -0.62
CA ARG A 375 14.61 0.53 0.12
C ARG A 375 15.49 0.29 1.36
N ASN A 376 16.78 0.57 1.26
CA ASN A 376 17.69 0.60 2.40
C ASN A 376 18.52 1.88 2.34
N LEU A 377 18.22 2.85 3.22
CA LEU A 377 18.94 4.11 3.27
C LEU A 377 20.44 3.89 3.58
N MET A 378 20.79 2.89 4.40
CA MET A 378 22.19 2.57 4.69
C MET A 378 22.97 2.22 3.42
N SER A 379 22.38 1.45 2.50
CA SER A 379 23.03 1.13 1.22
C SER A 379 23.27 2.36 0.34
N TYR A 380 22.44 3.40 0.44
CA TYR A 380 22.72 4.69 -0.22
C TYR A 380 23.90 5.40 0.46
N LEU A 381 23.92 5.48 1.80
CA LEU A 381 25.01 6.10 2.56
C LEU A 381 26.37 5.40 2.33
N ASP A 382 26.38 4.07 2.32
CA ASP A 382 27.56 3.24 2.00
C ASP A 382 28.07 3.51 0.58
N THR A 383 27.15 3.61 -0.39
CA THR A 383 27.49 3.93 -1.78
C THR A 383 28.04 5.35 -1.90
N ILE A 384 27.39 6.33 -1.27
CA ILE A 384 27.85 7.73 -1.22
C ILE A 384 29.29 7.78 -0.68
N LYS A 385 29.54 7.17 0.48
CA LYS A 385 30.88 7.12 1.10
C LYS A 385 31.91 6.40 0.22
N LYS A 386 31.55 5.29 -0.42
CA LYS A 386 32.44 4.51 -1.31
C LYS A 386 32.87 5.29 -2.55
N VAL A 387 31.93 5.95 -3.25
CA VAL A 387 32.21 6.55 -4.57
C VAL A 387 32.81 7.95 -4.46
N LEU A 388 32.67 8.60 -3.30
CA LEU A 388 33.25 9.91 -2.98
C LEU A 388 34.73 9.78 -2.60
N LYS A 389 35.56 10.75 -2.98
CA LYS A 389 36.96 10.85 -2.53
C LYS A 389 37.03 11.17 -1.03
N PRO A 390 38.10 10.75 -0.31
CA PRO A 390 38.43 11.35 0.99
C PRO A 390 38.60 12.86 0.86
N GLY A 391 37.98 13.64 1.73
CA GLY A 391 37.87 15.10 1.59
C GLY A 391 36.83 15.59 0.57
N GLY A 392 36.13 14.70 -0.14
CA GLY A 392 35.06 15.05 -1.06
C GLY A 392 33.76 15.44 -0.37
N HIS A 393 32.85 16.06 -1.12
CA HIS A 393 31.61 16.65 -0.59
C HIS A 393 30.35 15.85 -0.93
N TRP A 394 29.38 15.82 -0.03
CA TRP A 394 28.02 15.37 -0.33
C TRP A 394 27.03 16.48 0.03
N VAL A 395 26.24 16.90 -0.95
CA VAL A 395 25.16 17.88 -0.79
C VAL A 395 23.83 17.17 -1.03
N ASN A 396 22.99 17.09 -0.01
CA ASN A 396 21.63 16.59 -0.12
C ASN A 396 20.62 17.72 0.10
N LEU A 397 19.63 17.84 -0.79
CA LEU A 397 18.45 18.67 -0.59
C LEU A 397 17.19 17.87 -0.93
N GLY A 398 16.47 17.45 0.10
CA GLY A 398 15.25 16.67 -0.07
C GLY A 398 14.52 16.44 1.24
N PRO A 399 13.23 16.09 1.18
CA PRO A 399 12.46 15.67 2.35
C PRO A 399 12.77 14.20 2.69
N LEU A 400 12.08 13.68 3.71
CA LEU A 400 12.16 12.29 4.15
C LEU A 400 10.81 11.58 3.92
N LEU A 401 10.31 11.63 2.68
CA LEU A 401 9.03 11.00 2.29
C LEU A 401 9.27 9.55 1.84
N TYR A 402 9.56 8.68 2.80
CA TYR A 402 9.84 7.28 2.52
C TYR A 402 8.67 6.57 1.83
N GLY A 403 9.00 5.66 0.91
CA GLY A 403 8.02 4.82 0.20
C GLY A 403 7.34 3.76 1.09
N THR A 404 6.62 2.83 0.45
CA THR A 404 5.81 1.81 1.15
C THR A 404 6.57 0.57 1.61
N GLY A 405 7.91 0.54 1.53
CA GLY A 405 8.72 -0.60 1.95
C GLY A 405 10.20 -0.32 2.25
N PRO A 406 10.58 0.78 2.93
CA PRO A 406 11.93 0.98 3.43
C PRO A 406 12.23 0.02 4.60
N PHE A 407 13.45 -0.47 4.70
CA PHE A 407 13.94 -1.27 5.83
C PHE A 407 14.12 -0.42 7.11
N VAL A 408 14.46 0.85 6.95
CA VAL A 408 14.60 1.82 8.04
C VAL A 408 14.03 3.17 7.62
N GLN A 409 13.33 3.86 8.53
CA GLN A 409 12.81 5.21 8.34
C GLN A 409 13.46 6.13 9.37
N LEU A 410 14.59 6.73 9.01
CA LEU A 410 15.32 7.62 9.92
C LEU A 410 14.72 9.03 9.88
N THR A 411 14.59 9.65 11.05
CA THR A 411 14.39 11.10 11.17
C THR A 411 15.62 11.87 10.69
N LEU A 412 15.47 13.18 10.47
CA LEU A 412 16.61 14.03 10.10
C LEU A 412 17.74 13.98 11.13
N GLU A 413 17.40 13.96 12.43
CA GLU A 413 18.37 13.88 13.51
C GLU A 413 19.15 12.55 13.48
N GLU A 414 18.46 11.43 13.28
CA GLU A 414 19.12 10.12 13.17
C GLU A 414 20.01 10.02 11.93
N ILE A 415 19.63 10.63 10.79
CA ILE A 415 20.51 10.73 9.60
C ILE A 415 21.77 11.52 9.93
N VAL A 416 21.67 12.62 10.68
CA VAL A 416 22.84 13.38 11.16
C VAL A 416 23.74 12.48 12.01
N GLN A 417 23.19 11.86 13.06
CA GLN A 417 23.95 11.02 13.97
C GLN A 417 24.63 9.83 13.26
N VAL A 418 23.92 9.17 12.34
CA VAL A 418 24.46 8.05 11.54
C VAL A 418 25.57 8.53 10.60
N THR A 419 25.39 9.64 9.89
CA THR A 419 26.41 10.13 8.94
C THR A 419 27.65 10.68 9.65
N GLU A 420 27.50 11.32 10.81
CA GLU A 420 28.62 11.68 11.69
C GLU A 420 29.39 10.43 12.16
N ALA A 421 28.68 9.38 12.60
CA ALA A 421 29.29 8.10 12.97
C ALA A 421 29.96 7.39 11.78
N MET A 422 29.49 7.62 10.55
CA MET A 422 30.14 7.17 9.32
C MET A 422 31.37 8.02 8.93
N GLY A 423 31.70 9.10 9.66
CA GLY A 423 32.88 9.94 9.43
C GLY A 423 32.66 11.11 8.46
N PHE A 424 31.42 11.54 8.26
CA PHE A 424 31.11 12.80 7.61
C PHE A 424 31.14 13.97 8.59
N GLU A 425 31.65 15.12 8.16
CA GLU A 425 31.68 16.37 8.91
C GLU A 425 30.71 17.39 8.27
N TYR A 426 29.83 17.97 9.08
CA TYR A 426 28.82 18.93 8.64
C TYR A 426 29.42 20.32 8.38
N LEU A 427 29.20 20.86 7.18
CA LEU A 427 29.57 22.24 6.84
C LEU A 427 28.39 23.19 7.04
N ASP A 428 28.68 24.47 7.28
CA ASP A 428 27.68 25.52 7.12
C ASP A 428 27.45 25.83 5.65
N THR A 429 26.23 26.26 5.36
CA THR A 429 25.74 26.62 4.04
C THR A 429 25.21 28.05 4.08
N ASP A 430 25.12 28.71 2.94
CA ASP A 430 24.72 30.12 2.89
C ASP A 430 23.30 30.32 3.43
N GLU A 431 23.06 31.40 4.19
CA GLU A 431 21.75 31.68 4.82
C GLU A 431 20.59 31.78 3.82
N SER A 432 20.85 32.08 2.54
CA SER A 432 19.85 32.03 1.47
C SER A 432 19.30 30.63 1.18
N CYS A 433 19.94 29.57 1.66
CA CYS A 433 19.41 28.20 1.69
C CYS A 433 18.45 27.93 2.87
N GLY A 434 18.14 28.94 3.69
CA GLY A 434 17.10 28.90 4.72
C GLY A 434 17.58 28.98 6.17
N PRO A 435 16.66 29.04 7.13
CA PRO A 435 16.97 28.98 8.56
C PRO A 435 17.61 27.66 8.96
N LEU A 436 18.36 27.67 10.07
CA LEU A 436 18.88 26.45 10.70
C LEU A 436 17.72 25.55 11.17
N THR A 437 17.88 24.24 10.97
CA THR A 437 16.84 23.24 11.22
C THR A 437 16.89 22.67 12.63
N LEU A 438 18.09 22.52 13.17
CA LEU A 438 18.36 21.93 14.49
C LEU A 438 19.27 22.88 15.26
N GLU A 439 18.96 23.13 16.53
CA GLU A 439 19.75 24.02 17.38
C GLU A 439 21.18 23.49 17.56
N GLY A 440 22.18 24.38 17.43
CA GLY A 440 23.60 24.00 17.52
C GLY A 440 24.15 23.19 16.34
N ARG A 441 23.39 22.96 15.27
CA ARG A 441 23.84 22.28 14.04
C ARG A 441 23.79 23.22 12.84
N THR A 442 24.56 22.92 11.79
CA THR A 442 24.68 23.75 10.57
C THR A 442 23.68 23.43 9.45
N LEU A 443 22.76 22.48 9.67
CA LEU A 443 21.76 22.07 8.69
C LEU A 443 20.71 23.17 8.47
N ARG A 444 20.33 23.44 7.22
CA ARG A 444 19.30 24.44 6.86
C ARG A 444 18.07 23.78 6.25
N SER A 445 16.91 24.40 6.41
CA SER A 445 15.64 23.95 5.80
C SER A 445 15.04 25.06 4.95
N MET A 446 14.49 24.72 3.78
CA MET A 446 13.80 25.67 2.90
C MET A 446 12.42 25.14 2.48
N GLU A 447 11.56 25.99 1.90
CA GLU A 447 10.37 25.49 1.20
C GLU A 447 10.79 24.89 -0.15
N ALA A 448 10.20 23.75 -0.52
CA ALA A 448 10.25 23.25 -1.89
C ALA A 448 8.87 22.76 -2.34
N VAL A 449 8.52 23.11 -3.57
CA VAL A 449 7.30 22.67 -4.23
C VAL A 449 7.61 21.47 -5.11
N TYR A 450 6.73 20.46 -5.07
CA TYR A 450 6.76 19.31 -5.95
C TYR A 450 5.31 18.91 -6.22
N GLY A 451 4.72 19.52 -7.23
CA GLY A 451 3.30 19.38 -7.58
C GLY A 451 3.01 19.41 -9.07
N PHE A 452 3.98 19.78 -9.92
CA PHE A 452 3.93 19.91 -11.38
C PHE A 452 2.92 20.94 -11.92
N ASN A 453 1.84 21.27 -11.19
CA ASN A 453 0.79 22.19 -11.61
C ASN A 453 0.71 23.41 -10.67
N ASN A 454 1.41 24.49 -11.01
CA ASN A 454 1.39 25.74 -10.25
C ASN A 454 0.02 26.47 -10.24
N LYS A 455 -0.94 26.07 -11.09
CA LYS A 455 -2.32 26.58 -11.16
C LYS A 455 -3.36 25.68 -10.46
N ALA A 456 -2.94 24.59 -9.83
CA ALA A 456 -3.87 23.73 -9.09
C ALA A 456 -4.46 24.45 -7.87
N LEU A 457 -5.74 24.20 -7.60
CA LEU A 457 -6.44 24.60 -6.37
C LEU A 457 -5.89 23.93 -5.10
N THR A 458 -4.90 23.05 -5.25
CA THR A 458 -4.14 22.39 -4.19
C THR A 458 -2.65 22.57 -4.45
N LYS A 459 -1.93 23.26 -3.56
CA LYS A 459 -0.46 23.34 -3.59
C LYS A 459 0.09 22.26 -2.66
N THR A 460 0.74 21.23 -3.22
CA THR A 460 1.54 20.29 -2.42
C THR A 460 2.86 20.97 -2.04
N ILE A 461 2.83 21.74 -0.96
CA ILE A 461 4.03 22.30 -0.35
C ILE A 461 4.67 21.23 0.52
N ARG A 462 5.99 21.09 0.46
CA ARG A 462 6.78 20.36 1.47
C ARG A 462 7.44 21.40 2.40
N SER A 463 6.68 21.97 3.33
CA SER A 463 7.09 22.87 4.44
C SER A 463 6.20 22.58 5.66
N SER A 464 6.18 23.29 6.79
CA SER A 464 5.38 22.87 7.98
C SER A 464 4.19 23.78 8.35
N CYS A 465 3.35 23.26 9.25
CA CYS A 465 2.17 23.84 9.92
C CYS A 465 2.19 25.38 10.10
N ARG A 466 1.07 26.11 10.06
CA ARG A 466 -0.34 25.81 10.48
C ARG A 466 -1.28 26.91 9.89
N ILE A 467 -2.61 26.84 9.72
CA ILE A 467 -3.68 25.86 10.02
C ILE A 467 -4.69 25.79 8.82
N SER A 468 -4.68 24.72 8.02
CA SER A 468 -5.85 24.07 7.38
C SER A 468 -5.37 22.74 6.78
N ASN A 469 -6.27 21.80 6.47
CA ASN A 469 -5.96 20.35 6.40
C ASN A 469 -4.73 19.91 5.58
N LYS A 470 -3.96 18.98 6.17
CA LYS A 470 -2.78 18.24 5.67
C LYS A 470 -1.52 19.11 5.55
N GLY A 471 -0.47 18.90 6.34
CA GLY A 471 0.18 17.60 6.64
C GLY A 471 1.49 17.56 5.84
N ILE A 472 2.57 18.10 6.42
CA ILE A 472 3.47 18.97 5.64
C ILE A 472 4.86 19.00 6.32
N ALA A 473 5.96 18.82 5.57
CA ALA A 473 7.35 18.63 6.07
C ALA A 473 8.43 19.24 5.15
N TYR A 474 9.50 19.85 5.69
CA TYR A 474 10.55 20.56 4.94
C TYR A 474 11.63 19.64 4.32
N PRO A 475 12.21 19.96 3.14
CA PRO A 475 13.51 19.47 2.75
C PRO A 475 14.65 20.09 3.59
N ALA A 476 15.56 19.25 4.05
CA ALA A 476 16.78 19.68 4.73
C ALA A 476 17.96 19.71 3.75
N LEU A 477 18.67 20.83 3.71
CA LEU A 477 19.99 20.93 3.13
C LEU A 477 21.02 20.37 4.12
N ILE A 478 21.63 19.27 3.71
CA ILE A 478 22.75 18.60 4.37
C ILE A 478 23.96 18.84 3.47
N SER A 479 24.96 19.58 3.96
CA SER A 479 26.26 19.72 3.31
C SER A 479 27.31 19.02 4.17
N LEU A 480 27.97 18.02 3.60
CA LEU A 480 28.87 17.11 4.28
C LEU A 480 30.22 17.04 3.58
N VAL A 481 31.28 16.86 4.36
CA VAL A 481 32.64 16.52 3.92
C VAL A 481 32.99 15.13 4.44
N SER A 482 33.47 14.25 3.57
CA SER A 482 34.14 13.02 4.02
C SER A 482 35.46 13.39 4.66
N ARG A 483 35.78 12.88 5.86
CA ARG A 483 37.10 13.08 6.46
C ARG A 483 38.26 12.75 5.51
N ARG A 484 39.37 13.46 5.66
CA ARG A 484 40.66 13.07 5.08
C ARG A 484 41.23 11.90 5.90
N ASP A 485 41.80 10.91 5.21
CA ASP A 485 42.61 9.86 5.85
C ASP A 485 43.96 10.43 6.30
N THR A 486 43.92 11.25 7.35
CA THR A 486 45.08 11.72 8.10
C THR A 486 44.81 11.50 9.58
N ASP A 487 45.02 10.26 10.03
CA ASP A 487 45.82 9.97 11.23
C ASP A 487 45.95 8.46 11.47
N ASN A 488 47.05 7.90 10.97
CA ASN A 488 47.66 6.71 11.57
C ASN A 488 48.29 7.13 12.91
N LEU A 489 47.46 7.37 13.94
CA LEU A 489 47.94 7.57 15.30
C LEU A 489 47.83 6.28 16.10
N LEU A 490 48.93 5.53 16.12
CA LEU A 490 49.20 4.49 17.12
C LEU A 490 49.17 5.10 18.52
N ILE A 491 48.02 5.01 19.21
CA ILE A 491 47.95 5.20 20.66
C ILE A 491 47.96 3.82 21.32
N ALA A 492 49.15 3.43 21.79
CA ALA A 492 49.28 2.33 22.73
C ALA A 492 48.69 2.73 24.09
N ILE A 493 47.87 1.85 24.69
CA ILE A 493 47.44 1.98 26.10
C ILE A 493 48.27 0.97 26.92
N PRO A 494 48.97 1.38 28.00
CA PRO A 494 49.88 0.48 28.74
C PRO A 494 49.18 -0.54 29.66
N ASP A 495 49.82 -1.70 29.83
CA ASP A 495 49.45 -2.79 30.76
C ASP A 495 49.67 -2.43 32.24
N SER A 496 48.94 -1.44 32.77
CA SER A 496 49.05 -1.08 34.20
C SER A 496 47.77 -0.54 34.83
N PHE A 497 46.75 -1.39 35.01
CA PHE A 497 45.78 -1.24 36.11
C PHE A 497 45.06 -2.57 36.45
N ILE A 498 45.84 -3.55 36.93
CA ILE A 498 45.34 -4.78 37.56
C ILE A 498 45.57 -4.69 39.08
N ASN A 499 44.58 -5.15 39.85
CA ASN A 499 44.54 -5.35 41.32
C ASN A 499 44.53 -4.13 42.24
N CYS A 500 43.41 -3.94 42.97
CA CYS A 500 43.45 -3.45 44.35
C CYS A 500 42.26 -3.95 45.22
N TYR A 501 42.45 -5.14 45.79
CA TYR A 501 41.88 -5.73 47.03
C TYR A 501 40.36 -6.07 47.21
N PRO A 502 40.03 -7.16 47.95
CA PRO A 502 38.66 -7.66 48.12
C PRO A 502 38.11 -7.61 49.58
N ARG A 503 36.78 -7.81 49.70
CA ARG A 503 35.99 -8.12 50.94
C ARG A 503 35.90 -7.05 52.06
N LEU A 504 34.77 -6.33 52.05
CA LEU A 504 33.99 -5.85 53.22
C LEU A 504 32.51 -5.77 52.75
N ILE A 505 31.44 -6.00 53.51
CA ILE A 505 31.23 -6.53 54.88
C ILE A 505 29.93 -7.36 54.84
N THR A 506 29.89 -8.49 55.54
CA THR A 506 28.63 -9.15 55.91
C THR A 506 28.09 -8.49 57.19
N ILE A 507 26.93 -7.85 57.13
CA ILE A 507 26.19 -7.52 58.35
C ILE A 507 25.53 -8.81 58.87
N LEU A 508 26.11 -9.34 59.95
CA LEU A 508 25.45 -9.90 61.15
C LEU A 508 23.99 -10.40 60.94
N LEU A 509 23.74 -11.71 60.82
CA LEU A 509 23.56 -12.70 61.90
C LEU A 509 22.24 -12.60 62.70
N ARG A 510 21.44 -13.69 62.60
CA ARG A 510 20.43 -14.22 63.56
C ARG A 510 19.19 -13.35 63.83
N ASP A 511 17.97 -13.91 63.88
CA ASP A 511 17.49 -14.87 64.88
C ASP A 511 16.63 -16.03 64.31
N ILE A 512 16.85 -17.27 64.78
CA ILE A 512 16.00 -18.05 65.72
C ILE A 512 14.63 -18.41 65.14
N GLY A 513 14.35 -19.71 65.03
CA GLY A 513 13.02 -20.26 64.72
C GLY A 513 12.53 -21.21 65.81
N ASP A 514 11.31 -21.75 65.67
CA ASP A 514 10.87 -22.90 66.47
C ASP A 514 9.68 -23.67 65.85
N THR A 515 9.56 -24.97 66.21
CA THR A 515 8.39 -25.91 66.32
C THR A 515 7.07 -25.73 65.52
N SER A 516 6.25 -26.76 65.17
CA SER A 516 6.31 -28.25 65.22
C SER A 516 5.06 -28.91 64.58
N MET A 517 5.18 -30.14 64.03
CA MET A 517 4.22 -31.29 63.97
C MET A 517 2.70 -31.07 63.63
N HIS A 518 1.99 -31.88 62.84
CA HIS A 518 1.74 -33.33 62.98
C HIS A 518 1.13 -34.01 61.70
N HIS A 519 1.05 -35.35 61.72
CA HIS A 519 0.31 -36.29 60.82
C HIS A 519 -1.18 -35.91 60.54
N VAL A 520 -1.95 -36.50 59.59
CA VAL A 520 -2.26 -37.93 59.33
C VAL A 520 -2.76 -38.20 57.88
N ASP A 521 -2.55 -39.44 57.43
CA ASP A 521 -3.05 -40.16 56.23
C ASP A 521 -4.57 -40.08 55.94
N HIS A 522 -5.00 -40.24 54.66
CA HIS A 522 -5.98 -41.25 54.24
C HIS A 522 -6.47 -41.18 52.76
N ARG A 523 -6.22 -42.29 52.04
CA ARG A 523 -7.12 -43.05 51.13
C ARG A 523 -7.90 -42.36 49.98
N VAL A 524 -7.70 -42.94 48.79
CA VAL A 524 -8.57 -42.82 47.60
C VAL A 524 -9.88 -43.60 47.76
N PRO A 525 -11.03 -43.07 47.33
CA PRO A 525 -12.24 -43.84 47.03
C PRO A 525 -12.54 -43.93 45.52
N THR A 526 -12.79 -45.14 45.03
CA THR A 526 -13.29 -45.41 43.66
C THR A 526 -14.80 -45.14 43.57
N ILE A 527 -15.29 -44.57 42.45
CA ILE A 527 -16.72 -44.27 42.24
C ILE A 527 -17.36 -45.26 41.24
N SER A 528 -18.64 -45.55 41.44
CA SER A 528 -19.40 -46.62 40.80
C SER A 528 -20.26 -46.18 39.59
N GLY A 529 -20.82 -47.17 38.88
CA GLY A 529 -21.44 -47.04 37.55
C GLY A 529 -22.71 -46.20 37.40
N THR A 530 -23.09 -45.35 38.36
CA THR A 530 -24.20 -44.39 38.20
C THR A 530 -23.82 -43.18 37.34
N GLN A 531 -22.52 -42.84 37.22
CA GLN A 531 -22.06 -41.74 36.37
C GLN A 531 -22.21 -42.00 34.85
N LEU A 532 -22.26 -43.25 34.40
CA LEU A 532 -22.43 -43.59 32.97
C LEU A 532 -23.81 -43.18 32.41
N ASN A 533 -24.86 -43.14 33.23
CA ASN A 533 -26.19 -42.73 32.77
C ASN A 533 -26.36 -41.20 32.70
N ALA A 534 -25.56 -40.42 33.42
CA ALA A 534 -25.57 -38.96 33.31
C ALA A 534 -24.96 -38.49 31.97
N LEU A 535 -23.91 -39.17 31.49
CA LEU A 535 -23.25 -38.86 30.21
C LEU A 535 -24.14 -39.12 28.99
N ARG A 536 -25.11 -40.03 29.08
CA ARG A 536 -26.02 -40.34 27.95
C ARG A 536 -27.08 -39.27 27.70
N ASN A 537 -27.42 -38.45 28.71
CA ASN A 537 -28.45 -37.40 28.61
C ASN A 537 -27.90 -36.01 28.21
N ALA A 538 -26.58 -35.84 28.11
CA ALA A 538 -25.96 -34.56 27.72
C ALA A 538 -25.96 -34.29 26.20
N PHE A 539 -26.29 -35.30 25.37
CA PHE A 539 -26.07 -35.28 23.92
C PHE A 539 -27.32 -34.97 23.05
N GLU A 540 -28.47 -34.57 23.62
CA GLU A 540 -29.73 -34.34 22.86
C GLU A 540 -30.08 -32.86 22.54
N VAL A 541 -29.18 -31.89 22.78
CA VAL A 541 -29.47 -30.46 22.52
C VAL A 541 -29.31 -30.11 21.04
N GLY A 542 -30.23 -30.57 20.18
CA GLY A 542 -30.21 -30.22 18.74
C GLY A 542 -31.40 -30.63 17.85
N GLN A 543 -32.35 -31.48 18.31
CA GLN A 543 -33.27 -32.18 17.39
C GLN A 543 -34.76 -31.82 17.49
N ARG A 544 -35.12 -30.53 17.60
CA ARG A 544 -36.53 -30.09 17.53
C ARG A 544 -36.68 -28.68 16.95
N CYS A 545 -37.66 -28.48 16.06
CA CYS A 545 -37.89 -27.19 15.41
C CYS A 545 -38.34 -26.11 16.42
N TYR A 546 -38.04 -24.84 16.13
CA TYR A 546 -38.29 -23.72 17.04
C TYR A 546 -39.77 -23.58 17.43
N GLN A 547 -40.70 -23.79 16.49
CA GLN A 547 -42.13 -23.66 16.73
C GLN A 547 -42.67 -24.75 17.67
N CYS A 548 -42.19 -26.00 17.56
CA CYS A 548 -42.52 -27.05 18.53
C CYS A 548 -41.90 -26.78 19.90
N SER A 549 -40.63 -26.34 19.94
CA SER A 549 -39.92 -25.99 21.17
C SER A 549 -40.60 -24.84 21.94
N ARG A 550 -40.93 -23.72 21.27
CA ARG A 550 -41.64 -22.59 21.87
C ARG A 550 -43.05 -22.95 22.34
N ARG A 551 -43.72 -23.89 21.66
CA ARG A 551 -45.02 -24.45 22.06
C ARG A 551 -44.92 -25.53 23.15
N ARG A 552 -43.70 -25.87 23.62
CA ARG A 552 -43.41 -26.94 24.59
C ARG A 552 -44.01 -28.31 24.21
N ILE A 553 -43.96 -28.64 22.92
CA ILE A 553 -44.40 -29.95 22.39
C ILE A 553 -43.26 -30.66 21.67
N ASP A 554 -43.29 -31.99 21.69
CA ASP A 554 -42.28 -32.80 21.02
C ASP A 554 -42.39 -32.70 19.50
N CYS A 555 -41.29 -32.37 18.83
CA CYS A 555 -41.22 -32.33 17.38
C CYS A 555 -41.20 -33.75 16.81
N ASP A 556 -41.96 -34.01 15.75
CA ASP A 556 -41.97 -35.28 15.01
C ASP A 556 -40.85 -35.38 13.95
N ARG A 557 -39.96 -34.38 13.88
CA ARG A 557 -38.66 -34.40 13.18
C ARG A 557 -38.69 -34.69 11.66
N ARG A 558 -39.86 -34.68 11.01
CA ARG A 558 -39.97 -34.78 9.54
C ARG A 558 -39.43 -33.52 8.86
N GLU A 559 -38.75 -33.70 7.73
CA GLU A 559 -38.23 -32.65 6.85
C GLU A 559 -39.01 -32.62 5.53
N PRO A 560 -39.07 -31.47 4.81
CA PRO A 560 -38.55 -30.14 5.20
C PRO A 560 -39.43 -29.43 6.25
N THR A 561 -40.61 -29.95 6.58
CA THR A 561 -41.47 -29.41 7.64
C THR A 561 -42.04 -30.52 8.52
N CYS A 562 -42.02 -30.34 9.84
CA CYS A 562 -42.58 -31.33 10.74
C CYS A 562 -44.13 -31.35 10.68
N GLY A 563 -44.71 -32.55 10.79
CA GLY A 563 -46.16 -32.78 10.69
C GLY A 563 -46.95 -32.01 11.74
N LYS A 564 -46.40 -31.79 12.95
CA LYS A 564 -47.05 -31.00 14.02
C LYS A 564 -47.08 -29.48 13.78
N CYS A 565 -46.26 -28.98 12.84
CA CYS A 565 -46.37 -27.62 12.31
C CYS A 565 -47.29 -27.58 11.08
N SER A 566 -47.12 -28.53 10.15
CA SER A 566 -47.91 -28.64 8.93
C SER A 566 -49.42 -28.80 9.22
N ALA A 567 -49.80 -29.75 10.08
CA ALA A 567 -51.21 -29.96 10.50
C ALA A 567 -51.83 -28.79 11.29
N LYS A 568 -51.03 -27.79 11.70
CA LYS A 568 -51.49 -26.55 12.34
C LYS A 568 -51.45 -25.33 11.40
N GLY A 569 -51.02 -25.50 10.13
CA GLY A 569 -50.85 -24.40 9.18
C GLY A 569 -49.71 -23.43 9.54
N ILE A 570 -48.76 -23.83 10.39
CA ILE A 570 -47.69 -22.97 10.88
C ILE A 570 -46.41 -23.23 10.07
N LYS A 571 -45.83 -22.18 9.48
CA LYS A 571 -44.54 -22.28 8.76
C LYS A 571 -43.44 -22.78 9.71
N CYS A 572 -42.97 -24.00 9.46
CA CYS A 572 -41.94 -24.66 10.26
C CYS A 572 -40.57 -24.03 9.96
N SER A 573 -39.67 -23.99 10.95
CA SER A 573 -38.28 -23.52 10.79
C SER A 573 -37.29 -24.62 10.40
N GLY A 574 -37.78 -25.82 10.07
CA GLY A 574 -36.94 -27.01 9.87
C GLY A 574 -36.27 -27.50 11.16
N LEU A 575 -35.35 -28.44 11.03
CA LEU A 575 -34.39 -28.80 12.06
C LEU A 575 -33.09 -28.05 11.74
N GLY A 576 -32.69 -27.10 12.58
CA GLY A 576 -31.58 -26.22 12.27
C GLY A 576 -31.18 -25.29 13.40
N LEU A 577 -29.93 -24.83 13.34
CA LEU A 577 -29.29 -23.98 14.34
C LEU A 577 -29.81 -22.54 14.29
N ARG A 578 -29.87 -21.91 15.46
CA ARG A 578 -30.10 -20.46 15.63
C ARG A 578 -28.99 -19.90 16.51
N TYR A 579 -28.51 -18.71 16.16
CA TYR A 579 -27.59 -17.97 17.02
C TYR A 579 -28.19 -17.76 18.41
N ARG A 580 -27.35 -17.89 19.45
CA ARG A 580 -27.65 -17.42 20.81
C ARG A 580 -26.64 -16.36 21.19
N PHE A 581 -27.04 -15.10 21.07
CA PHE A 581 -26.44 -14.00 21.79
C PHE A 581 -27.31 -13.76 23.03
N ASN A 582 -26.70 -13.52 24.21
CA ASN A 582 -27.47 -13.16 25.39
C ASN A 582 -27.95 -11.71 25.26
N ASP A 583 -29.20 -11.42 25.60
CA ASP A 583 -29.82 -10.09 25.50
C ASP A 583 -29.28 -9.04 26.52
N GLY A 584 -28.09 -9.27 27.09
CA GLY A 584 -27.42 -8.38 28.05
C GLY A 584 -26.04 -8.91 28.45
N ILE A 585 -25.24 -8.05 29.12
CA ILE A 585 -23.84 -8.29 29.50
C ILE A 585 -23.64 -9.57 30.34
N ALA A 586 -24.65 -10.00 31.09
CA ALA A 586 -24.63 -11.29 31.78
C ALA A 586 -25.97 -12.04 31.65
N ALA A 587 -25.91 -13.38 31.70
CA ALA A 587 -27.11 -14.22 31.77
C ALA A 587 -27.67 -14.35 33.20
N ARG A 588 -26.84 -14.13 34.24
CA ARG A 588 -27.19 -14.06 35.67
C ARG A 588 -26.26 -13.07 36.39
N GLY A 589 -26.71 -12.44 37.48
CA GLY A 589 -25.93 -11.47 38.28
C GLY A 589 -26.27 -9.99 38.03
N LYS A 590 -25.45 -9.07 38.54
CA LYS A 590 -25.72 -7.61 38.60
C LYS A 590 -25.89 -6.93 37.23
N PHE A 591 -25.48 -7.59 36.13
CA PHE A 591 -25.48 -7.03 34.77
C PHE A 591 -26.47 -7.73 33.80
N VAL A 592 -27.44 -8.50 34.32
CA VAL A 592 -28.51 -9.09 33.48
C VAL A 592 -29.36 -7.98 32.86
N GLY A 593 -29.59 -8.07 31.55
CA GLY A 593 -30.42 -7.12 30.81
C GLY A 593 -29.84 -5.70 30.67
N LYS A 594 -28.62 -5.44 31.16
CA LYS A 594 -27.89 -4.19 30.91
C LYS A 594 -27.02 -4.34 29.67
N SER A 595 -26.95 -3.28 28.86
CA SER A 595 -26.21 -3.22 27.59
C SER A 595 -24.88 -2.47 27.65
N LEU A 596 -24.58 -1.75 28.74
CA LEU A 596 -23.27 -1.13 29.02
C LEU A 596 -22.92 -1.23 30.52
N PRO A 597 -21.63 -1.38 30.90
CA PRO A 597 -21.19 -1.44 32.29
C PRO A 597 -20.67 -0.07 32.75
N ILE A 598 -21.55 0.80 33.25
CA ILE A 598 -21.16 2.05 33.92
C ILE A 598 -21.25 1.83 35.44
N ILE A 599 -20.26 2.32 36.17
CA ILE A 599 -20.28 2.37 37.65
C ILE A 599 -20.96 3.67 38.04
N ASP A 600 -22.17 3.58 38.60
CA ASP A 600 -22.93 4.73 39.06
C ASP A 600 -22.22 5.43 40.24
N GLY A 601 -22.14 6.76 40.20
CA GLY A 601 -21.43 7.56 41.21
C GLY A 601 -21.71 9.06 41.13
N VAL A 602 -22.90 9.46 41.63
CA VAL A 602 -23.24 10.65 42.44
C VAL A 602 -24.71 11.01 42.17
N GLU A 603 -25.51 11.07 43.24
CA GLU A 603 -26.96 11.32 43.18
C GLU A 603 -27.32 12.79 43.02
N ALA A 604 -28.42 13.07 42.31
CA ALA A 604 -29.26 14.24 42.53
C ALA A 604 -30.73 13.89 42.20
N HIS A 605 -31.63 14.12 43.15
CA HIS A 605 -33.06 13.80 43.03
C HIS A 605 -33.81 14.74 42.08
N SER A 606 -34.85 14.25 41.37
CA SER A 606 -36.26 14.58 41.71
C SER A 606 -37.32 14.02 40.72
N ALA A 607 -38.39 13.47 41.34
CA ALA A 607 -39.82 13.37 40.98
C ALA A 607 -40.34 13.27 39.51
N GLU A 608 -41.20 12.24 39.31
CA GLU A 608 -42.57 12.25 38.74
C GLU A 608 -42.86 13.04 37.43
N THR A 609 -43.58 12.52 36.43
CA THR A 609 -45.02 12.14 36.51
C THR A 609 -45.46 11.25 35.30
N ALA A 610 -46.68 10.71 35.30
CA ALA A 610 -47.17 9.61 34.45
C ALA A 610 -48.05 10.00 33.21
N SER A 611 -48.63 8.96 32.57
CA SER A 611 -49.64 8.90 31.46
C SER A 611 -49.10 9.03 30.01
N ALA A 612 -49.40 8.18 29.00
CA ALA A 612 -50.58 7.36 28.59
C ALA A 612 -51.67 8.17 27.83
N SER A 613 -52.31 7.72 26.73
CA SER A 613 -52.18 6.47 25.93
C SER A 613 -53.00 6.48 24.59
N VAL A 614 -52.50 5.77 23.56
CA VAL A 614 -53.21 4.86 22.60
C VAL A 614 -54.47 5.29 21.80
N SER A 615 -54.42 5.12 20.45
CA SER A 615 -55.40 4.36 19.61
C SER A 615 -54.86 4.18 18.15
N SER A 616 -54.83 2.99 17.51
CA SER A 616 -55.89 2.14 16.88
C SER A 616 -56.52 2.77 15.59
N CYS A 617 -56.79 2.10 14.45
CA CYS A 617 -56.71 0.68 14.02
C CYS A 617 -57.00 0.51 12.48
N LYS A 618 -56.99 -0.75 11.97
CA LYS A 618 -57.45 -1.31 10.64
C LYS A 618 -56.34 -1.55 9.58
N ARG A 619 -56.19 -2.70 8.86
CA ARG A 619 -57.09 -3.71 8.20
C ARG A 619 -57.72 -3.22 6.87
N GLN A 620 -57.86 -3.98 5.76
CA GLN A 620 -57.44 -5.36 5.35
C GLN A 620 -57.70 -5.58 3.81
N ASN A 621 -57.21 -6.71 3.26
CA ASN A 621 -57.61 -7.42 2.00
C ASN A 621 -57.14 -6.82 0.63
N ASP A 622 -56.56 -7.55 -0.35
CA ASP A 622 -56.75 -8.93 -0.91
C ASP A 622 -57.95 -9.00 -1.89
N PRO A 623 -57.86 -9.52 -3.16
CA PRO A 623 -57.75 -10.98 -3.46
C PRO A 623 -57.12 -11.50 -4.81
N PHE A 624 -56.47 -12.69 -4.79
CA PHE A 624 -56.47 -13.80 -5.82
C PHE A 624 -56.10 -13.56 -7.34
N ARG A 625 -55.57 -14.49 -8.20
CA ARG A 625 -55.12 -15.92 -8.19
C ARG A 625 -54.34 -16.29 -9.49
N ALA A 626 -53.72 -17.49 -9.51
CA ALA A 626 -53.38 -18.38 -10.67
C ALA A 626 -52.04 -18.11 -11.41
N SER A 627 -51.28 -19.06 -11.98
CA SER A 627 -51.17 -20.56 -11.97
C SER A 627 -49.89 -20.95 -12.78
N GLY A 628 -49.32 -22.17 -12.83
CA GLY A 628 -49.56 -23.52 -12.27
C GLY A 628 -48.79 -24.60 -13.08
N TYR A 629 -48.78 -25.89 -12.66
CA TYR A 629 -48.16 -27.08 -13.33
C TYR A 629 -46.60 -27.10 -13.42
N GLU A 630 -45.85 -28.05 -12.81
CA GLU A 630 -45.61 -29.50 -13.17
C GLU A 630 -44.50 -29.67 -14.25
N THR A 631 -43.64 -30.72 -14.31
CA THR A 631 -43.56 -32.05 -13.64
C THR A 631 -42.11 -32.67 -13.67
N THR A 632 -41.82 -33.69 -12.83
CA THR A 632 -41.11 -35.02 -13.08
C THR A 632 -39.81 -35.13 -13.94
N GLU A 633 -38.79 -36.01 -13.75
CA GLU A 633 -38.65 -37.36 -13.09
C GLU A 633 -37.27 -37.60 -12.34
N GLN A 634 -36.60 -38.75 -12.58
CA GLN A 634 -35.45 -39.45 -11.95
C GLN A 634 -34.72 -40.30 -13.03
N TYR A 635 -33.44 -40.71 -12.84
CA TYR A 635 -33.01 -42.13 -12.77
C TYR A 635 -31.47 -42.31 -12.58
N SER A 636 -31.07 -43.51 -12.18
CA SER A 636 -29.72 -43.92 -11.72
C SER A 636 -29.27 -45.26 -12.31
N VAL A 637 -27.96 -45.49 -12.53
CA VAL A 637 -27.34 -46.82 -12.68
C VAL A 637 -25.89 -46.82 -12.15
N GLU A 638 -25.47 -47.89 -11.46
CA GLU A 638 -24.10 -48.18 -10.97
C GLU A 638 -23.42 -49.31 -11.78
N THR A 639 -22.18 -49.72 -11.39
CA THR A 639 -21.32 -50.86 -11.85
C THR A 639 -20.25 -50.55 -12.91
N ASP A 640 -19.02 -51.09 -12.88
CA ASP A 640 -18.19 -51.67 -11.79
C ASP A 640 -16.68 -51.70 -12.23
N THR A 641 -15.76 -51.87 -11.27
CA THR A 641 -14.30 -52.17 -11.31
C THR A 641 -13.53 -52.43 -12.63
N THR A 642 -12.34 -51.81 -12.80
CA THR A 642 -10.99 -52.46 -12.78
C THR A 642 -9.84 -51.45 -12.96
N THR A 643 -8.58 -51.91 -12.85
CA THR A 643 -7.36 -51.15 -12.51
C THR A 643 -6.41 -50.84 -13.69
N GLU A 644 -5.45 -49.93 -13.38
CA GLU A 644 -4.12 -49.69 -14.00
C GLU A 644 -3.90 -48.36 -14.73
N GLU A 645 -2.62 -48.01 -14.86
CA GLU A 645 -2.06 -46.65 -14.78
C GLU A 645 -1.92 -45.96 -16.16
N ASP A 646 -2.12 -44.64 -16.21
CA ASP A 646 -1.25 -43.73 -16.96
C ASP A 646 -1.53 -42.25 -16.60
N HIS A 647 -0.46 -41.43 -16.57
CA HIS A 647 -0.53 -40.01 -16.18
C HIS A 647 -0.55 -39.08 -17.41
N GLU A 648 -1.75 -38.65 -17.85
CA GLU A 648 -1.90 -37.47 -18.72
C GLU A 648 -2.39 -36.25 -17.93
N ILE A 649 -1.67 -35.13 -18.09
CA ILE A 649 -2.08 -33.82 -17.55
C ILE A 649 -3.06 -33.20 -18.54
N GLN A 650 -4.32 -33.03 -18.14
CA GLN A 650 -5.35 -32.40 -18.97
C GLN A 650 -5.73 -31.01 -18.44
N ASP A 651 -5.64 -30.01 -19.32
CA ASP A 651 -5.94 -28.61 -19.02
C ASP A 651 -7.37 -28.42 -18.50
N LEU A 652 -7.51 -27.79 -17.32
CA LEU A 652 -8.81 -27.43 -16.76
C LEU A 652 -9.08 -25.92 -16.87
N VAL A 653 -9.97 -25.62 -17.82
CA VAL A 653 -10.54 -24.31 -18.11
C VAL A 653 -11.13 -23.65 -16.86
N VAL A 654 -10.69 -22.42 -16.57
CA VAL A 654 -11.33 -21.57 -15.55
C VAL A 654 -12.68 -21.09 -16.09
N SER A 655 -13.76 -21.41 -15.37
CA SER A 655 -15.13 -21.06 -15.74
C SER A 655 -15.37 -19.54 -15.83
N ASN A 656 -16.15 -19.12 -16.83
CA ASN A 656 -16.52 -17.73 -17.07
C ASN A 656 -17.15 -17.05 -15.84
N HIS A 657 -16.48 -16.05 -15.28
CA HIS A 657 -17.09 -15.12 -14.34
C HIS A 657 -18.02 -14.14 -15.07
N VAL A 658 -19.27 -14.06 -14.64
CA VAL A 658 -20.17 -12.96 -15.02
C VAL A 658 -19.63 -11.67 -14.39
N SER A 659 -19.24 -10.72 -15.23
CA SER A 659 -18.63 -9.45 -14.81
C SER A 659 -19.61 -8.58 -14.01
N VAL A 660 -19.40 -8.48 -12.70
CA VAL A 660 -20.01 -7.43 -11.88
C VAL A 660 -19.29 -6.12 -12.20
N SER A 661 -20.04 -5.08 -12.57
CA SER A 661 -19.51 -3.75 -12.90
C SER A 661 -18.98 -3.06 -11.63
N ILE A 662 -17.66 -2.88 -11.52
CA ILE A 662 -17.02 -2.17 -10.40
C ILE A 662 -16.86 -0.69 -10.75
N ASP A 663 -17.30 0.21 -9.85
CA ASP A 663 -17.01 1.64 -9.93
C ASP A 663 -15.68 1.92 -9.22
N TRP A 664 -14.72 2.50 -9.94
CA TRP A 664 -13.36 2.74 -9.44
C TRP A 664 -13.26 3.92 -8.46
N GLY A 665 -14.39 4.50 -8.06
CA GLY A 665 -14.47 5.53 -7.03
C GLY A 665 -15.36 5.10 -5.87
N LEU A 666 -14.77 4.99 -4.66
CA LEU A 666 -15.51 4.88 -3.40
C LEU A 666 -16.27 6.19 -3.03
N ASP A 667 -16.68 6.99 -4.01
CA ASP A 667 -17.35 8.28 -3.82
C ASP A 667 -18.78 8.14 -3.29
N HIS A 668 -19.40 6.99 -3.56
CA HIS A 668 -20.67 6.56 -2.96
C HIS A 668 -20.51 6.08 -1.49
N VAL A 669 -19.28 5.90 -1.01
CA VAL A 669 -18.95 5.60 0.39
C VAL A 669 -18.53 6.88 1.10
N ASP A 670 -18.99 7.10 2.34
CA ASP A 670 -18.68 8.33 3.08
C ASP A 670 -17.17 8.49 3.37
N PRO A 671 -16.66 9.72 3.58
CA PRO A 671 -15.23 9.96 3.75
C PRO A 671 -14.58 9.22 4.93
N LYS A 672 -15.30 9.00 6.05
CA LYS A 672 -14.77 8.25 7.20
C LYS A 672 -14.62 6.79 6.83
N SER A 673 -15.66 6.18 6.25
CA SER A 673 -15.61 4.80 5.78
C SER A 673 -14.54 4.60 4.73
N ARG A 674 -14.39 5.52 3.77
CA ARG A 674 -13.36 5.46 2.72
C ARG A 674 -11.94 5.50 3.28
N PHE A 675 -11.69 6.38 4.25
CA PHE A 675 -10.43 6.38 4.99
C PHE A 675 -10.19 5.04 5.70
N CYS A 676 -11.22 4.48 6.36
CA CYS A 676 -11.08 3.21 7.05
C CYS A 676 -10.82 2.03 6.10
N LEU A 677 -11.49 1.96 4.95
CA LEU A 677 -11.24 0.92 3.94
C LEU A 677 -9.79 0.99 3.41
N GLY A 678 -9.30 2.20 3.11
CA GLY A 678 -7.90 2.42 2.71
C GLY A 678 -6.89 2.10 3.81
N TYR A 679 -7.17 2.51 5.05
CA TYR A 679 -6.33 2.21 6.20
C TYR A 679 -6.27 0.69 6.48
N PHE A 680 -7.41 0.00 6.39
CA PHE A 680 -7.48 -1.46 6.54
C PHE A 680 -6.64 -2.15 5.46
N SER A 681 -6.77 -1.74 4.19
CA SER A 681 -5.97 -2.28 3.08
C SER A 681 -4.46 -2.14 3.32
N ASN A 682 -4.02 -0.95 3.73
CA ASN A 682 -2.61 -0.62 3.81
C ASN A 682 -1.94 -1.12 5.10
N ASN A 683 -2.65 -1.11 6.23
CA ASN A 683 -2.07 -1.38 7.55
C ASN A 683 -2.49 -2.72 8.13
N ILE A 684 -3.75 -3.14 7.95
CA ILE A 684 -4.33 -4.28 8.66
C ILE A 684 -4.32 -5.55 7.81
N ALA A 685 -4.69 -5.46 6.52
CA ALA A 685 -4.74 -6.62 5.61
C ALA A 685 -3.39 -7.33 5.45
N GLN A 686 -2.27 -6.62 5.65
CA GLN A 686 -0.92 -7.20 5.67
C GLN A 686 -0.56 -7.93 6.98
N LEU A 687 -1.20 -7.59 8.10
CA LEU A 687 -0.97 -8.22 9.41
C LEU A 687 -1.72 -9.56 9.57
N ILE A 688 -2.74 -9.79 8.75
CA ILE A 688 -3.63 -10.96 8.84
C ILE A 688 -3.56 -11.90 7.64
N ALA A 689 -3.03 -11.44 6.49
CA ALA A 689 -2.87 -12.27 5.30
C ALA A 689 -1.58 -13.09 5.33
N VAL A 690 -1.71 -14.39 5.07
CA VAL A 690 -0.63 -15.40 5.04
C VAL A 690 0.60 -14.90 4.27
N ILE A 691 0.37 -14.40 3.05
CA ILE A 691 1.35 -13.76 2.17
C ILE A 691 0.82 -12.36 1.82
N ASN A 692 1.71 -11.37 1.77
CA ASN A 692 1.38 -9.98 1.41
C ASN A 692 2.10 -9.53 0.12
N MET A 693 2.16 -10.42 -0.87
CA MET A 693 2.66 -10.14 -2.22
C MET A 693 1.55 -10.49 -3.20
N GLY A 694 1.22 -9.62 -4.16
CA GLY A 694 0.12 -9.88 -5.09
C GLY A 694 -1.23 -10.03 -4.38
N PHE A 695 -1.88 -11.18 -4.57
CA PHE A 695 -3.24 -11.44 -4.09
C PHE A 695 -3.32 -11.51 -2.57
N ASN A 696 -4.25 -10.74 -1.99
CA ASN A 696 -4.57 -10.71 -0.58
C ASN A 696 -6.09 -10.80 -0.42
N GLY A 697 -6.62 -11.95 0.02
CA GLY A 697 -8.07 -12.17 0.13
C GLY A 697 -8.82 -11.15 1.00
N TYR A 698 -8.14 -10.47 1.93
CA TYR A 698 -8.76 -9.35 2.65
C TYR A 698 -8.89 -8.08 1.80
N ARG A 699 -7.93 -7.79 0.92
CA ARG A 699 -8.03 -6.67 -0.05
C ARG A 699 -8.94 -7.01 -1.23
N ASP A 700 -8.83 -8.22 -1.76
CA ASP A 700 -9.39 -8.58 -3.07
C ASP A 700 -10.77 -9.25 -2.97
N LEU A 701 -11.15 -9.78 -1.81
CA LEU A 701 -12.47 -10.39 -1.58
C LEU A 701 -13.28 -9.68 -0.48
N VAL A 702 -12.65 -9.34 0.65
CA VAL A 702 -13.36 -8.72 1.80
C VAL A 702 -13.64 -7.22 1.58
N LEU A 703 -12.70 -6.42 1.07
CA LEU A 703 -12.96 -4.99 0.84
C LEU A 703 -14.01 -4.71 -0.24
N PRO A 704 -14.07 -5.41 -1.39
CA PRO A 704 -15.19 -5.28 -2.34
C PRO A 704 -16.54 -5.68 -1.73
N ARG A 705 -16.54 -6.60 -0.77
CA ARG A 705 -17.75 -6.92 0.01
C ARG A 705 -18.10 -5.83 1.03
N ALA A 706 -17.10 -5.14 1.60
CA ALA A 706 -17.30 -3.98 2.47
C ALA A 706 -17.77 -2.72 1.72
N GLU A 707 -17.41 -2.60 0.45
CA GLU A 707 -17.96 -1.60 -0.46
C GLU A 707 -19.46 -1.84 -0.71
N THR A 708 -19.86 -3.09 -0.96
CA THR A 708 -21.24 -3.43 -1.35
C THR A 708 -22.21 -3.70 -0.19
N ASP A 709 -21.75 -4.27 0.94
CA ASP A 709 -22.59 -4.60 2.10
C ASP A 709 -22.26 -3.73 3.35
N PRO A 710 -23.21 -2.91 3.84
CA PRO A 710 -23.00 -2.05 5.02
C PRO A 710 -22.60 -2.79 6.30
N LEU A 711 -23.01 -4.04 6.50
CA LEU A 711 -22.64 -4.86 7.66
C LEU A 711 -21.14 -5.13 7.68
N VAL A 712 -20.60 -5.51 6.52
CA VAL A 712 -19.18 -5.81 6.35
C VAL A 712 -18.36 -4.53 6.45
N ARG A 713 -18.85 -3.42 5.87
CA ARG A 713 -18.24 -2.09 6.02
C ARG A 713 -18.07 -1.71 7.50
N LYS A 714 -19.16 -1.80 8.26
CA LYS A 714 -19.20 -1.50 9.70
C LYS A 714 -18.25 -2.37 10.53
N ALA A 715 -18.10 -3.65 10.16
CA ALA A 715 -17.11 -4.54 10.77
C ALA A 715 -15.67 -4.10 10.46
N VAL A 716 -15.35 -3.72 9.22
CA VAL A 716 -14.03 -3.16 8.86
C VAL A 716 -13.73 -1.87 9.65
N LEU A 717 -14.71 -0.97 9.79
CA LEU A 717 -14.55 0.27 10.56
C LEU A 717 -14.19 -0.01 12.03
N LEU A 718 -14.88 -0.94 12.69
CA LEU A 718 -14.59 -1.31 14.09
C LEU A 718 -13.20 -1.91 14.29
N VAL A 719 -12.68 -2.65 13.30
CA VAL A 719 -11.31 -3.18 13.30
C VAL A 719 -10.29 -2.04 13.16
N VAL A 720 -10.56 -1.08 12.27
CA VAL A 720 -9.69 0.09 12.05
C VAL A 720 -9.65 1.02 13.26
N GLU A 721 -10.81 1.33 13.84
CA GLU A 721 -10.91 2.16 15.05
C GLU A 721 -10.17 1.52 16.22
N GLN A 722 -10.26 0.19 16.38
CA GLN A 722 -9.51 -0.56 17.39
C GLN A 722 -7.99 -0.47 17.16
N HIS A 723 -7.52 -0.68 15.93
CA HIS A 723 -6.08 -0.60 15.62
C HIS A 723 -5.52 0.81 15.83
N LEU A 724 -6.23 1.84 15.34
CA LEU A 724 -5.85 3.25 15.51
C LEU A 724 -5.84 3.70 16.98
N SER A 725 -6.75 3.19 17.82
CA SER A 725 -6.79 3.52 19.24
C SER A 725 -5.56 3.02 20.00
N LEU A 726 -5.03 1.84 19.64
CA LEU A 726 -3.83 1.27 20.25
C LEU A 726 -2.55 1.97 19.76
N GLN A 727 -2.44 2.23 18.46
CA GLN A 727 -1.31 2.94 17.86
C GLN A 727 -1.16 4.38 18.41
N ASN A 728 -2.26 5.05 18.75
CA ASN A 728 -2.26 6.42 19.28
C ASN A 728 -2.37 6.49 20.83
N GLY A 729 -2.01 5.43 21.55
CA GLY A 729 -1.91 5.47 23.02
C GLY A 729 -3.25 5.67 23.76
N ALA A 730 -4.31 5.00 23.32
CA ALA A 730 -5.66 5.05 23.91
C ALA A 730 -6.35 6.43 23.92
N ALA A 731 -5.81 7.43 23.21
CA ALA A 731 -6.41 8.77 23.09
C ALA A 731 -7.72 8.80 22.29
N ILE A 732 -8.06 7.72 21.57
CA ILE A 732 -9.31 7.58 20.81
C ILE A 732 -10.31 6.75 21.64
N SER A 733 -11.35 7.42 22.13
CA SER A 733 -12.51 6.76 22.76
C SER A 733 -13.25 5.90 21.73
N LEU A 734 -13.29 4.59 21.95
CA LEU A 734 -14.02 3.63 21.11
C LEU A 734 -15.52 3.75 21.42
N ASP A 735 -16.35 3.96 20.40
CA ASP A 735 -17.80 4.03 20.55
C ASP A 735 -18.40 2.63 20.88
N PRO A 736 -18.90 2.39 22.11
CA PRO A 736 -19.47 1.10 22.47
C PRO A 736 -20.79 0.82 21.72
N THR A 737 -21.47 1.88 21.25
CA THR A 737 -22.75 1.76 20.56
C THR A 737 -22.59 1.22 19.14
N ALA A 738 -21.49 1.55 18.45
CA ALA A 738 -21.16 1.02 17.13
C ALA A 738 -20.97 -0.52 17.16
N TYR A 739 -20.19 -1.03 18.12
CA TYR A 739 -20.01 -2.48 18.33
C TYR A 739 -21.33 -3.18 18.64
N GLY A 740 -22.08 -2.68 19.64
CA GLY A 740 -23.39 -3.22 20.01
C GLY A 740 -24.46 -3.09 18.91
N SER A 741 -24.26 -2.18 17.95
CA SER A 741 -25.12 -2.02 16.77
C SER A 741 -24.79 -3.06 15.69
N LEU A 742 -23.51 -3.41 15.49
CA LEU A 742 -23.13 -4.49 14.56
C LEU A 742 -23.65 -5.85 15.04
N VAL A 743 -23.52 -6.15 16.35
CA VAL A 743 -24.04 -7.40 16.94
C VAL A 743 -25.56 -7.51 16.79
N ARG A 744 -26.31 -6.41 17.00
CA ARG A 744 -27.77 -6.38 16.76
C ARG A 744 -28.14 -6.67 15.31
N GLU A 745 -27.38 -6.15 14.36
CA GLU A 745 -27.61 -6.35 12.94
C GLU A 745 -27.30 -7.80 12.50
N LEU A 746 -26.22 -8.38 13.04
CA LEU A 746 -25.93 -9.82 12.93
C LEU A 746 -27.09 -10.67 13.47
N ILE A 747 -27.64 -10.35 14.64
CA ILE A 747 -28.82 -11.02 15.25
C ILE A 747 -30.06 -10.91 14.35
N MET A 748 -30.26 -9.78 13.68
CA MET A 748 -31.39 -9.59 12.75
C MET A 748 -31.25 -10.44 11.48
N ARG A 749 -30.07 -10.44 10.82
CA ARG A 749 -29.81 -11.26 9.61
C ARG A 749 -29.90 -12.76 9.92
N SER A 750 -29.43 -13.14 11.10
CA SER A 750 -29.61 -14.44 11.79
C SER A 750 -31.04 -15.00 11.78
N HIS A 751 -32.05 -14.14 11.71
CA HIS A 751 -33.46 -14.56 11.68
C HIS A 751 -34.03 -14.67 10.27
N GLN A 752 -33.30 -14.19 9.25
CA GLN A 752 -33.70 -14.16 7.85
C GLN A 752 -33.06 -15.31 7.07
N CYS A 753 -31.78 -15.58 7.33
CA CYS A 753 -30.99 -16.65 6.73
C CYS A 753 -30.05 -17.27 7.78
N ALA A 754 -29.58 -18.50 7.53
CA ALA A 754 -28.70 -19.18 8.46
C ALA A 754 -27.23 -18.72 8.29
N PRO A 755 -26.42 -18.73 9.36
CA PRO A 755 -25.04 -18.23 9.36
C PRO A 755 -24.22 -18.73 8.17
N GLN A 756 -24.26 -20.04 7.95
CA GLN A 756 -23.44 -20.74 6.97
C GLN A 756 -23.85 -20.45 5.52
N ASP A 757 -24.94 -19.70 5.30
CA ASP A 757 -25.44 -19.34 3.97
C ASP A 757 -25.21 -17.85 3.65
N ASP A 758 -24.92 -16.99 4.64
CA ASP A 758 -24.70 -15.54 4.47
C ASP A 758 -23.22 -15.14 4.53
N ASP A 759 -22.60 -14.96 3.35
CA ASP A 759 -21.21 -14.49 3.21
C ASP A 759 -20.92 -13.20 3.99
N SER A 760 -21.88 -12.25 4.03
CA SER A 760 -21.67 -10.99 4.73
C SER A 760 -21.64 -11.18 6.24
N ALA A 761 -22.52 -12.03 6.78
CA ALA A 761 -22.52 -12.36 8.21
C ALA A 761 -21.24 -13.10 8.61
N LEU A 762 -20.78 -14.06 7.80
CA LEU A 762 -19.50 -14.76 8.04
C LEU A 762 -18.31 -13.80 7.98
N THR A 763 -18.28 -12.89 7.01
CA THR A 763 -17.22 -11.88 6.88
C THR A 763 -17.19 -10.95 8.10
N ALA A 764 -18.36 -10.45 8.54
CA ALA A 764 -18.45 -9.59 9.72
C ALA A 764 -18.06 -10.32 11.02
N LEU A 765 -18.39 -11.60 11.16
CA LEU A 765 -17.95 -12.42 12.29
C LEU A 765 -16.44 -12.65 12.28
N LEU A 766 -15.83 -12.95 11.13
CA LEU A 766 -14.38 -13.08 10.99
C LEU A 766 -13.65 -11.78 11.38
N LEU A 767 -14.14 -10.63 10.89
CA LEU A 767 -13.58 -9.31 11.21
C LEU A 767 -13.71 -8.98 12.71
N LEU A 768 -14.80 -9.38 13.38
CA LEU A 768 -14.92 -9.25 14.83
C LEU A 768 -13.84 -10.05 15.59
N HIS A 769 -13.43 -11.22 15.11
CA HIS A 769 -12.36 -11.99 15.77
C HIS A 769 -10.98 -11.35 15.55
N ILE A 770 -10.75 -10.78 14.36
CA ILE A 770 -9.55 -9.98 14.07
C ILE A 770 -9.49 -8.73 14.96
N ARG A 771 -10.64 -8.10 15.27
CA ARG A 771 -10.72 -6.99 16.22
C ARG A 771 -10.24 -7.40 17.62
N GLU A 772 -10.68 -8.56 18.12
CA GLU A 772 -10.29 -9.03 19.45
C GLU A 772 -8.85 -9.58 19.51
N MET A 773 -8.33 -10.09 18.40
CA MET A 773 -6.90 -10.37 18.22
C MET A 773 -6.07 -9.09 18.36
N ILE A 774 -6.44 -8.01 17.66
CA ILE A 774 -5.74 -6.72 17.74
C ILE A 774 -5.83 -6.12 19.15
N SER A 775 -7.00 -6.18 19.81
CA SER A 775 -7.23 -5.60 21.14
C SER A 775 -6.58 -6.40 22.28
N GLY A 776 -6.36 -7.71 22.10
CA GLY A 776 -5.98 -8.61 23.19
C GLY A 776 -7.06 -8.73 24.28
N SER A 777 -8.33 -8.46 23.97
CA SER A 777 -9.43 -8.54 24.94
C SER A 777 -9.92 -9.96 25.16
N ASP A 778 -10.33 -10.22 26.40
CA ASP A 778 -11.14 -11.34 26.86
C ASP A 778 -12.53 -11.45 26.19
N ASN A 779 -13.02 -10.37 25.55
CA ASN A 779 -14.29 -10.36 24.81
C ASN A 779 -14.35 -11.41 23.68
N PHE A 780 -13.21 -11.86 23.15
CA PHE A 780 -13.12 -12.99 22.21
C PHE A 780 -13.99 -14.18 22.64
N ARG A 781 -14.05 -14.46 23.95
CA ARG A 781 -14.85 -15.55 24.55
C ARG A 781 -16.34 -15.48 24.23
N LEU A 782 -16.86 -14.26 24.16
CA LEU A 782 -18.28 -13.98 23.93
C LEU A 782 -18.63 -14.16 22.44
N ILE A 783 -17.68 -13.88 21.54
CA ILE A 783 -17.88 -13.94 20.09
C ILE A 783 -17.58 -15.34 19.54
N TYR A 784 -16.56 -16.03 20.06
CA TYR A 784 -16.07 -17.30 19.53
C TYR A 784 -17.11 -18.42 19.45
N GLY A 785 -18.02 -18.47 20.42
CA GLY A 785 -19.15 -19.40 20.39
C GLY A 785 -20.03 -19.28 19.14
N SER A 786 -20.00 -18.14 18.43
CA SER A 786 -20.69 -17.96 17.16
C SER A 786 -19.98 -18.63 15.97
N LEU A 787 -18.65 -18.58 15.87
CA LEU A 787 -17.90 -19.24 14.79
C LEU A 787 -17.84 -20.76 14.95
N ARG A 788 -17.69 -21.26 16.19
CA ARG A 788 -17.64 -22.71 16.45
C ARG A 788 -18.88 -23.47 15.97
N VAL A 789 -20.04 -22.82 16.00
CA VAL A 789 -21.30 -23.38 15.47
C VAL A 789 -21.28 -23.48 13.95
N VAL A 790 -20.57 -22.58 13.28
CA VAL A 790 -20.48 -22.51 11.80
C VAL A 790 -19.49 -23.54 11.26
N VAL A 791 -18.35 -23.78 11.92
CA VAL A 791 -17.33 -24.74 11.46
C VAL A 791 -17.92 -26.13 11.19
N ASN A 792 -18.74 -26.64 12.11
CA ASN A 792 -19.41 -27.95 11.97
C ASN A 792 -20.42 -28.03 10.81
N ALA A 793 -20.87 -26.89 10.28
CA ALA A 793 -21.72 -26.80 9.09
C ALA A 793 -20.90 -26.62 7.81
N LEU A 794 -19.82 -25.83 7.85
CA LEU A 794 -18.92 -25.62 6.70
C LEU A 794 -18.17 -26.90 6.32
N ALA A 795 -17.71 -27.68 7.31
CA ALA A 795 -17.01 -28.95 7.10
C ALA A 795 -17.85 -30.04 6.39
N LYS A 796 -19.18 -29.86 6.29
CA LYS A 796 -20.09 -30.81 5.62
C LYS A 796 -20.41 -30.44 4.15
N ASN A 797 -20.04 -29.24 3.71
CA ASN A 797 -20.46 -28.66 2.43
C ASN A 797 -19.27 -28.26 1.54
N ALA A 798 -18.15 -28.99 1.59
CA ALA A 798 -16.90 -28.62 0.93
C ALA A 798 -16.96 -28.63 -0.62
N ASP A 799 -17.90 -29.38 -1.22
CA ASP A 799 -17.70 -29.99 -2.55
C ASP A 799 -18.63 -29.50 -3.67
N LYS A 800 -19.25 -28.31 -3.54
CA LYS A 800 -20.16 -27.76 -4.56
C LYS A 800 -19.99 -26.27 -4.82
N GLY A 801 -19.25 -25.94 -5.89
CA GLY A 801 -19.37 -24.68 -6.64
C GLY A 801 -19.36 -23.39 -5.81
N THR A 802 -18.55 -23.34 -4.75
CA THR A 802 -18.47 -22.19 -3.85
C THR A 802 -17.71 -21.02 -4.47
N SER A 803 -18.08 -19.79 -4.12
CA SER A 803 -17.37 -18.58 -4.56
C SER A 803 -15.99 -18.48 -3.88
N ASP A 804 -15.05 -17.76 -4.50
CA ASP A 804 -13.72 -17.55 -3.90
C ASP A 804 -13.80 -16.86 -2.52
N LEU A 805 -14.73 -15.93 -2.33
CA LEU A 805 -15.03 -15.34 -1.02
C LEU A 805 -15.48 -16.41 -0.02
N ARG A 806 -16.40 -17.31 -0.40
CA ARG A 806 -16.87 -18.39 0.49
C ARG A 806 -15.74 -19.32 0.90
N ARG A 807 -14.90 -19.74 -0.06
CA ARG A 807 -13.74 -20.61 0.20
C ARG A 807 -12.72 -19.91 1.10
N PHE A 808 -12.39 -18.65 0.81
CA PHE A 808 -11.52 -17.83 1.65
C PHE A 808 -12.04 -17.71 3.09
N LEU A 809 -13.33 -17.41 3.27
CA LEU A 809 -13.97 -17.34 4.58
C LEU A 809 -13.92 -18.69 5.32
N GLN A 810 -14.16 -19.82 4.64
CA GLN A 810 -14.03 -21.15 5.23
C GLN A 810 -12.62 -21.39 5.79
N MET A 811 -11.59 -21.14 4.99
CA MET A 811 -10.18 -21.31 5.40
C MET A 811 -9.80 -20.39 6.56
N GLN A 812 -10.19 -19.10 6.54
CA GLN A 812 -9.86 -18.18 7.64
C GLN A 812 -10.65 -18.48 8.93
N ILE A 813 -11.90 -18.96 8.84
CA ILE A 813 -12.67 -19.39 10.02
C ILE A 813 -12.06 -20.66 10.63
N LEU A 814 -11.63 -21.63 9.82
CA LEU A 814 -10.91 -22.82 10.29
C LEU A 814 -9.57 -22.45 10.97
N ARG A 815 -8.82 -21.50 10.41
CA ARG A 815 -7.61 -20.94 11.03
C ARG A 815 -7.89 -20.29 12.38
N VAL A 816 -8.94 -19.47 12.49
CA VAL A 816 -9.37 -18.87 13.78
C VAL A 816 -9.74 -19.94 14.81
N CYS A 817 -10.39 -21.04 14.40
CA CYS A 817 -10.77 -22.12 15.30
C CYS A 817 -9.61 -23.03 15.71
N LEU A 818 -8.61 -23.24 14.85
CA LEU A 818 -7.38 -23.97 15.19
C LEU A 818 -6.70 -23.38 16.43
N PHE A 819 -6.45 -22.07 16.39
CA PHE A 819 -5.83 -21.34 17.50
C PHE A 819 -6.82 -21.10 18.64
N GLY A 820 -8.11 -20.98 18.32
CA GLY A 820 -9.17 -20.69 19.28
C GLY A 820 -9.48 -21.83 20.26
N GLU A 821 -9.84 -23.03 19.79
CA GLU A 821 -10.30 -24.12 20.68
C GLU A 821 -9.27 -24.47 21.76
N SER A 822 -7.98 -24.44 21.41
CA SER A 822 -6.88 -24.77 22.32
C SER A 822 -6.80 -23.82 23.53
N LEU A 823 -7.23 -22.57 23.37
CA LEU A 823 -7.22 -21.53 24.41
C LEU A 823 -8.48 -21.54 25.29
N PHE A 824 -9.56 -22.22 24.86
CA PHE A 824 -10.81 -22.29 25.63
C PHE A 824 -10.86 -23.45 26.61
N ASN A 825 -10.53 -24.65 26.13
CA ASN A 825 -10.78 -25.88 26.84
C ASN A 825 -9.87 -26.99 26.29
N GLU A 826 -9.03 -27.54 27.15
CA GLU A 826 -8.06 -28.59 26.82
C GLU A 826 -8.68 -29.76 26.05
N THR A 827 -9.85 -30.25 26.48
CA THR A 827 -10.52 -31.40 25.86
C THR A 827 -11.03 -31.11 24.45
N ASN A 828 -11.67 -29.94 24.25
CA ASN A 828 -12.13 -29.51 22.93
C ASN A 828 -10.94 -29.18 22.01
N GLY A 829 -9.90 -28.55 22.54
CA GLY A 829 -8.65 -28.24 21.82
C GLY A 829 -7.99 -29.49 21.26
N VAL A 830 -7.78 -30.51 22.10
CA VAL A 830 -7.23 -31.81 21.67
C VAL A 830 -8.11 -32.46 20.59
N HIS A 831 -9.41 -32.58 20.83
CA HIS A 831 -10.33 -33.22 19.88
C HIS A 831 -10.38 -32.45 18.54
N PHE A 832 -10.40 -31.11 18.58
CA PHE A 832 -10.46 -30.28 17.38
C PHE A 832 -9.17 -30.36 16.56
N ILE A 833 -8.00 -30.23 17.22
CA ILE A 833 -6.70 -30.37 16.56
C ILE A 833 -6.61 -31.75 15.90
N GLN A 834 -6.82 -32.84 16.65
CA GLN A 834 -6.76 -34.20 16.11
C GLN A 834 -7.74 -34.45 14.94
N ALA A 835 -8.91 -33.82 14.95
CA ALA A 835 -9.92 -34.01 13.91
C ALA A 835 -9.77 -33.09 12.69
N GLN A 836 -9.13 -31.91 12.82
CA GLN A 836 -9.19 -30.84 11.81
C GLN A 836 -7.83 -30.21 11.46
N GLN A 837 -6.71 -30.60 12.06
CA GLN A 837 -5.37 -30.05 11.81
C GLN A 837 -5.06 -29.88 10.31
N GLN A 838 -5.28 -30.92 9.49
CA GLN A 838 -5.01 -30.85 8.05
C GLN A 838 -5.89 -29.83 7.31
N ALA A 839 -7.20 -29.78 7.62
CA ALA A 839 -8.13 -28.80 7.03
C ALA A 839 -7.81 -27.37 7.49
N CYS A 840 -7.37 -27.21 8.73
CA CYS A 840 -6.95 -25.92 9.27
C CYS A 840 -5.62 -25.42 8.68
N LEU A 841 -4.83 -26.26 8.01
CA LEU A 841 -3.61 -25.86 7.28
C LEU A 841 -3.86 -25.61 5.78
N GLU A 842 -5.08 -25.84 5.28
CA GLU A 842 -5.43 -25.62 3.86
C GLU A 842 -5.15 -24.17 3.41
N PHE A 843 -5.24 -23.19 4.31
CA PHE A 843 -4.91 -21.80 4.00
C PHE A 843 -3.44 -21.60 3.56
N ILE A 844 -2.52 -22.46 3.99
CA ILE A 844 -1.10 -22.41 3.62
C ILE A 844 -0.92 -23.03 2.23
N THR A 845 -1.51 -24.21 1.99
CA THR A 845 -1.45 -24.89 0.69
C THR A 845 -2.19 -24.13 -0.40
N TRP A 846 -3.25 -23.38 -0.05
CA TRP A 846 -3.96 -22.52 -0.99
C TRP A 846 -3.07 -21.36 -1.49
N CYS A 847 -2.11 -20.91 -0.69
CA CYS A 847 -1.14 -19.90 -1.11
C CYS A 847 -0.10 -20.43 -2.13
N ASP A 848 0.18 -21.74 -2.16
CA ASP A 848 1.07 -22.38 -3.16
C ASP A 848 0.56 -22.13 -4.60
N ARG A 849 -0.77 -22.01 -4.79
CA ARG A 849 -1.39 -21.67 -6.09
C ARG A 849 -0.99 -20.29 -6.62
N PHE A 850 -0.72 -19.34 -5.73
CA PHE A 850 -0.39 -17.96 -6.09
C PHE A 850 1.11 -17.65 -5.94
N HIS A 851 1.81 -18.44 -5.11
CA HIS A 851 3.23 -18.25 -4.76
C HIS A 851 4.02 -19.57 -4.80
N PRO A 852 4.09 -20.26 -5.95
CA PRO A 852 4.88 -21.49 -6.09
C PRO A 852 6.38 -21.25 -5.82
N GLU A 853 6.88 -20.01 -5.97
CA GLU A 853 8.23 -19.61 -5.61
C GLU A 853 8.51 -19.62 -4.09
N LEU A 854 7.48 -19.70 -3.25
CA LEU A 854 7.57 -19.74 -1.79
C LEU A 854 7.19 -21.10 -1.19
N LYS A 855 7.04 -22.14 -2.02
CA LYS A 855 6.58 -23.48 -1.61
C LYS A 855 7.36 -24.07 -0.43
N ASP A 856 8.68 -23.91 -0.42
CA ASP A 856 9.53 -24.41 0.68
C ASP A 856 9.25 -23.68 2.00
N LEU A 857 9.14 -22.34 1.95
CA LEU A 857 8.79 -21.52 3.12
C LEU A 857 7.39 -21.85 3.63
N LEU A 858 6.41 -22.03 2.74
CA LEU A 858 5.04 -22.42 3.10
C LEU A 858 5.03 -23.81 3.76
N SER A 859 5.80 -24.76 3.24
CA SER A 859 5.95 -26.09 3.83
C SER A 859 6.61 -26.06 5.21
N GLN A 860 7.59 -25.17 5.42
CA GLN A 860 8.21 -24.93 6.74
C GLN A 860 7.22 -24.31 7.73
N LEU A 861 6.45 -23.30 7.32
CA LEU A 861 5.42 -22.68 8.17
C LEU A 861 4.35 -23.70 8.59
N ALA A 862 3.86 -24.52 7.65
CA ALA A 862 2.94 -25.62 7.95
C ALA A 862 3.55 -26.63 8.94
N SER A 863 4.82 -26.97 8.77
CA SER A 863 5.55 -27.89 9.66
C SER A 863 5.68 -27.34 11.08
N LEU A 864 6.00 -26.05 11.24
CA LEU A 864 6.09 -25.39 12.55
C LEU A 864 4.72 -25.33 13.24
N THR A 865 3.65 -24.97 12.53
CA THR A 865 2.29 -25.02 13.11
C THR A 865 1.89 -26.44 13.50
N THR A 866 2.25 -27.44 12.68
CA THR A 866 2.02 -28.87 12.98
C THR A 866 2.72 -29.28 14.28
N TRP A 867 4.01 -28.97 14.44
CA TRP A 867 4.76 -29.32 15.65
C TRP A 867 4.23 -28.62 16.90
N ALA A 868 3.74 -27.38 16.80
CA ALA A 868 3.07 -26.70 17.92
C ALA A 868 1.75 -27.39 18.31
N CYS A 869 0.95 -27.82 17.32
CA CYS A 869 -0.23 -28.65 17.57
C CYS A 869 0.14 -29.98 18.27
N ASP A 870 1.18 -30.66 17.81
CA ASP A 870 1.65 -31.91 18.39
C ASP A 870 2.11 -31.71 19.84
N ILE A 871 2.89 -30.66 20.13
CA ILE A 871 3.33 -30.29 21.48
C ILE A 871 2.13 -30.06 22.42
N TYR A 872 1.13 -29.30 21.96
CA TYR A 872 -0.09 -29.06 22.74
C TYR A 872 -0.82 -30.37 23.06
N VAL A 873 -1.04 -31.23 22.06
CA VAL A 873 -1.72 -32.52 22.22
C VAL A 873 -0.93 -33.46 23.13
N GLN A 874 0.39 -33.53 22.99
CA GLN A 874 1.26 -34.34 23.84
C GLN A 874 1.19 -33.90 25.31
N ARG A 875 1.28 -32.58 25.58
CA ARG A 875 1.14 -32.02 26.93
C ARG A 875 -0.23 -32.28 27.55
N ALA A 876 -1.30 -32.10 26.77
CA ALA A 876 -2.68 -32.26 27.24
C ALA A 876 -3.05 -33.73 27.52
N ILE A 877 -2.64 -34.67 26.67
CA ILE A 877 -2.97 -36.10 26.81
C ILE A 877 -2.01 -36.81 27.77
N PHE A 878 -0.70 -36.74 27.51
CA PHE A 878 0.30 -37.58 28.17
C PHE A 878 1.05 -36.86 29.30
N ASN A 879 1.08 -35.52 29.28
CA ASN A 879 1.78 -34.68 30.26
C ASN A 879 3.25 -35.12 30.51
N PRO A 880 4.09 -35.24 29.46
CA PRO A 880 5.44 -35.78 29.54
C PRO A 880 6.35 -34.96 30.49
N PRO A 881 7.36 -35.57 31.13
CA PRO A 881 8.30 -34.83 31.95
C PRO A 881 9.08 -33.80 31.10
N PRO A 882 9.46 -32.64 31.67
CA PRO A 882 10.12 -31.56 30.90
C PRO A 882 11.40 -31.96 30.16
N SER A 883 12.09 -33.02 30.61
CA SER A 883 13.28 -33.58 29.95
C SER A 883 12.98 -34.20 28.58
N GLU A 884 11.76 -34.71 28.35
CA GLU A 884 11.36 -35.35 27.10
C GLU A 884 10.90 -34.34 26.04
N THR A 885 10.46 -33.15 26.44
CA THR A 885 10.01 -32.11 25.50
C THR A 885 11.11 -31.15 25.06
N VAL A 886 12.19 -31.00 25.83
CA VAL A 886 13.38 -30.19 25.46
C VAL A 886 13.92 -30.49 24.04
N PRO A 887 14.08 -31.75 23.59
CA PRO A 887 14.53 -32.04 22.22
C PRO A 887 13.53 -31.59 21.14
N MET A 888 12.22 -31.62 21.42
CA MET A 888 11.18 -31.15 20.50
C MET A 888 11.25 -29.63 20.33
N ILE A 889 11.41 -28.90 21.44
CA ILE A 889 11.57 -27.44 21.46
C ILE A 889 12.86 -27.02 20.73
N GLU A 890 13.96 -27.73 20.95
CA GLU A 890 15.24 -27.45 20.29
C GLU A 890 15.17 -27.70 18.77
N ARG A 891 14.49 -28.78 18.32
CA ARG A 891 14.21 -29.01 16.89
C ARG A 891 13.36 -27.91 16.26
N PHE A 892 12.34 -27.42 16.99
CA PHE A 892 11.54 -26.27 16.56
C PHE A 892 12.42 -25.02 16.40
N LYS A 893 13.21 -24.69 17.42
CA LYS A 893 14.13 -23.55 17.44
C LYS A 893 15.13 -23.58 16.28
N GLN A 894 15.74 -24.72 16.00
CA GLN A 894 16.68 -24.88 14.88
C GLN A 894 16.03 -24.65 13.52
N SER A 895 14.78 -25.06 13.35
CA SER A 895 14.05 -24.94 12.08
C SER A 895 13.63 -23.49 11.79
N LEU A 896 13.55 -22.61 12.80
CA LEU A 896 13.26 -21.19 12.61
C LEU A 896 14.35 -20.43 11.86
N GLY A 897 15.61 -20.90 11.88
CA GLY A 897 16.71 -20.23 11.17
C GLY A 897 16.48 -20.11 9.65
N GLN A 898 15.69 -21.01 9.07
CA GLN A 898 15.32 -20.97 7.65
C GLN A 898 14.17 -19.97 7.39
N VAL A 899 13.22 -19.85 8.31
CA VAL A 899 12.13 -18.86 8.24
C VAL A 899 12.64 -17.44 8.52
N ASP A 900 13.59 -17.30 9.45
CA ASP A 900 14.27 -16.04 9.76
C ASP A 900 15.12 -15.52 8.58
N ALA A 901 15.38 -16.31 7.53
CA ALA A 901 16.01 -15.81 6.29
C ALA A 901 15.07 -14.95 5.44
N TYR A 902 13.74 -15.09 5.60
CA TYR A 902 12.71 -14.39 4.82
C TYR A 902 12.13 -13.17 5.56
N VAL A 903 12.96 -12.52 6.39
CA VAL A 903 12.63 -11.46 7.36
C VAL A 903 11.47 -10.54 6.92
N ASP A 904 11.59 -9.92 5.75
CA ASP A 904 10.73 -8.80 5.35
C ASP A 904 9.60 -9.17 4.37
N ILE A 905 9.32 -10.47 4.15
CA ILE A 905 8.51 -10.89 3.00
C ILE A 905 7.16 -11.55 3.39
N VAL A 906 7.11 -12.49 4.35
CA VAL A 906 5.92 -13.35 4.52
C VAL A 906 5.62 -13.76 5.97
N GLY A 907 4.33 -13.79 6.33
CA GLY A 907 3.75 -14.79 7.25
C GLY A 907 4.13 -14.81 8.73
N ARG A 908 5.08 -14.01 9.23
CA ARG A 908 5.61 -14.18 10.61
C ARG A 908 4.58 -14.00 11.74
N HIS A 909 3.45 -13.34 11.48
CA HIS A 909 2.31 -13.29 12.42
C HIS A 909 1.64 -14.66 12.63
N LEU A 910 1.69 -15.58 11.65
CA LEU A 910 1.21 -16.97 11.78
C LEU A 910 1.91 -17.74 12.91
N LEU A 911 3.11 -17.29 13.31
CA LEU A 911 3.90 -17.91 14.36
C LEU A 911 3.57 -17.38 15.75
N ALA A 912 2.64 -16.42 15.91
CA ALA A 912 2.20 -15.92 17.22
C ALA A 912 1.72 -17.05 18.16
N TRP A 913 0.76 -17.86 17.70
CA TRP A 913 0.28 -19.01 18.46
C TRP A 913 1.35 -20.13 18.59
N PRO A 914 2.05 -20.57 17.52
CA PRO A 914 3.16 -21.50 17.65
C PRO A 914 4.22 -21.08 18.67
N TYR A 915 4.67 -19.81 18.67
CA TYR A 915 5.62 -19.27 19.65
C TYR A 915 5.06 -19.29 21.07
N PHE A 916 3.78 -18.94 21.27
CA PHE A 916 3.13 -19.05 22.58
C PHE A 916 3.15 -20.50 23.12
N ILE A 917 2.84 -21.49 22.27
CA ILE A 917 2.81 -22.91 22.67
C ILE A 917 4.20 -23.41 23.08
N VAL A 918 5.23 -23.16 22.25
CA VAL A 918 6.60 -23.60 22.60
C VAL A 918 7.20 -22.79 23.76
N ALA A 919 6.80 -21.53 23.95
CA ALA A 919 7.16 -20.75 25.13
C ALA A 919 6.51 -21.32 26.40
N ALA A 920 5.21 -21.62 26.38
CA ALA A 920 4.50 -22.24 27.51
C ALA A 920 5.12 -23.60 27.89
N GLU A 921 5.55 -24.38 26.90
CA GLU A 921 6.24 -25.66 27.09
C GLU A 921 7.72 -25.53 27.50
N SER A 922 8.33 -24.35 27.37
CA SER A 922 9.76 -24.13 27.65
C SER A 922 10.11 -24.28 29.13
N SER A 923 10.99 -25.25 29.41
CA SER A 923 11.47 -25.58 30.75
C SER A 923 12.87 -25.03 31.07
N THR A 924 13.70 -24.78 30.05
CA THR A 924 15.07 -24.24 30.22
C THR A 924 15.07 -22.69 30.15
N PRO A 925 15.98 -21.99 30.86
CA PRO A 925 16.11 -20.53 30.75
C PRO A 925 16.32 -20.07 29.31
N ASP A 926 17.22 -20.73 28.57
CA ASP A 926 17.59 -20.41 27.19
C ASP A 926 16.40 -20.49 26.22
N HIS A 927 15.53 -21.50 26.36
CA HIS A 927 14.32 -21.62 25.54
C HIS A 927 13.29 -20.56 25.92
N ARG A 928 13.11 -20.31 27.22
CA ARG A 928 12.20 -19.28 27.73
C ARG A 928 12.57 -17.89 27.21
N GLU A 929 13.83 -17.49 27.34
CA GLU A 929 14.33 -16.20 26.84
C GLU A 929 14.16 -16.08 25.32
N PHE A 930 14.56 -17.11 24.57
CA PHE A 930 14.47 -17.11 23.11
C PHE A 930 13.03 -16.92 22.59
N PHE A 931 12.04 -17.66 23.12
CA PHE A 931 10.66 -17.53 22.65
C PHE A 931 9.94 -16.29 23.20
N LEU A 932 10.35 -15.79 24.36
CA LEU A 932 9.89 -14.48 24.86
C LEU A 932 10.36 -13.36 23.92
N ASP A 933 11.63 -13.37 23.50
CA ASP A 933 12.19 -12.44 22.52
C ASP A 933 11.47 -12.51 21.17
N LYS A 934 11.15 -13.72 20.67
CA LYS A 934 10.35 -13.90 19.45
C LYS A 934 8.96 -13.26 19.56
N LEU A 935 8.26 -13.43 20.69
CA LEU A 935 6.95 -12.81 20.93
C LEU A 935 7.05 -11.27 21.04
N VAL A 936 8.08 -10.75 21.71
CA VAL A 936 8.34 -9.30 21.83
C VAL A 936 8.67 -8.68 20.47
N LYS A 937 9.54 -9.30 19.68
CA LYS A 937 9.85 -8.85 18.31
C LYS A 937 8.62 -8.86 17.41
N LEU A 938 7.76 -9.88 17.54
CA LEU A 938 6.51 -9.94 16.78
C LEU A 938 5.52 -8.86 17.21
N HIS A 939 5.41 -8.56 18.51
CA HIS A 939 4.62 -7.43 19.01
C HIS A 939 5.13 -6.10 18.43
N ASN A 940 6.43 -5.85 18.51
CA ASN A 940 7.03 -4.59 18.04
C ASN A 940 6.87 -4.43 16.51
N THR A 941 6.71 -5.52 15.77
CA THR A 941 6.45 -5.52 14.33
C THR A 941 4.96 -5.32 13.98
N THR A 942 4.04 -5.84 14.79
CA THR A 942 2.59 -5.90 14.46
C THR A 942 1.73 -4.89 15.20
N GLY A 943 2.15 -4.41 16.38
CA GLY A 943 1.34 -3.58 17.28
C GLY A 943 0.13 -4.28 17.90
N CYS A 944 -0.02 -5.60 17.73
CA CYS A 944 -1.18 -6.36 18.20
C CYS A 944 -1.06 -6.72 19.70
N TRP A 945 -2.02 -6.29 20.51
CA TRP A 945 -1.95 -6.42 21.97
C TRP A 945 -2.17 -7.85 22.49
N ASN A 946 -2.68 -8.78 21.67
CA ASN A 946 -2.73 -10.20 22.05
C ASN A 946 -1.34 -10.80 22.35
N LEU A 947 -0.28 -10.29 21.73
CA LEU A 947 1.09 -10.76 21.96
C LEU A 947 1.61 -10.36 23.34
N LEU A 948 1.24 -9.17 23.84
CA LEU A 948 1.53 -8.78 25.22
C LEU A 948 0.80 -9.70 26.21
N ARG A 949 -0.47 -10.03 25.94
CA ARG A 949 -1.24 -10.98 26.75
C ARG A 949 -0.66 -12.40 26.71
N ALA A 950 -0.15 -12.83 25.55
CA ALA A 950 0.55 -14.10 25.41
C ALA A 950 1.83 -14.13 26.27
N ILE A 951 2.61 -13.05 26.24
CA ILE A 951 3.83 -12.88 27.06
C ILE A 951 3.50 -12.95 28.56
N ASP A 952 2.46 -12.25 29.01
CA ASP A 952 2.08 -12.25 30.42
C ASP A 952 1.54 -13.63 30.86
N GLN A 953 0.69 -14.26 30.05
CA GLN A 953 0.18 -15.61 30.32
C GLN A 953 1.29 -16.67 30.35
N VAL A 954 2.31 -16.57 29.49
CA VAL A 954 3.49 -17.44 29.52
C VAL A 954 4.29 -17.27 30.82
N LYS A 955 4.45 -16.04 31.31
CA LYS A 955 5.10 -15.80 32.62
C LYS A 955 4.28 -16.37 33.77
N GLU A 956 2.96 -16.22 33.75
CA GLU A 956 2.05 -16.84 34.74
C GLU A 956 2.18 -18.38 34.73
N ILE A 957 2.21 -18.99 33.55
CA ILE A 957 2.45 -20.43 33.37
C ILE A 957 3.78 -20.85 34.01
N TRP A 958 4.88 -20.13 33.72
CA TRP A 958 6.20 -20.44 34.29
C TRP A 958 6.32 -20.19 35.80
N ALA A 959 5.51 -19.29 36.35
CA ALA A 959 5.44 -19.01 37.79
C ALA A 959 4.52 -20.00 38.54
N SER A 960 3.61 -20.69 37.85
CA SER A 960 2.76 -21.72 38.44
C SER A 960 3.59 -22.93 38.91
N GLN A 961 3.33 -23.42 40.12
CA GLN A 961 4.12 -24.48 40.73
C GLN A 961 3.89 -25.83 40.03
N SER A 962 4.93 -26.66 39.97
CA SER A 962 5.16 -27.73 38.97
C SER A 962 4.22 -28.95 38.97
N SER A 963 3.04 -28.89 39.59
CA SER A 963 2.07 -30.01 39.64
C SER A 963 0.91 -29.88 38.64
N ILE A 964 0.69 -28.71 38.04
CA ILE A 964 -0.41 -28.44 37.11
C ILE A 964 0.14 -28.28 35.69
N ARG A 965 -0.41 -29.02 34.72
CA ARG A 965 -0.02 -28.87 33.30
C ARG A 965 -0.56 -27.58 32.72
N TRP A 966 0.28 -26.84 31.99
CA TRP A 966 -0.05 -25.48 31.55
C TRP A 966 -1.28 -25.41 30.62
N THR A 967 -1.54 -26.46 29.84
CA THR A 967 -2.74 -26.59 28.99
C THR A 967 -4.05 -26.52 29.77
N SER A 968 -4.04 -26.88 31.06
CA SER A 968 -5.19 -26.78 31.97
C SER A 968 -5.35 -25.41 32.65
N LEU A 969 -4.35 -24.53 32.54
CA LEU A 969 -4.41 -23.13 33.00
C LEU A 969 -5.05 -22.21 31.95
N LEU A 970 -5.11 -22.66 30.70
CA LEU A 970 -5.89 -22.03 29.64
C LEU A 970 -7.38 -22.13 29.96
N GLY A 971 -8.19 -21.27 29.34
CA GLY A 971 -9.62 -21.24 29.63
C GLY A 971 -10.02 -20.33 30.81
N GLY A 972 -9.07 -19.76 31.55
CA GLY A 972 -9.30 -18.74 32.59
C GLY A 972 -9.92 -17.42 32.08
N PRO A 973 -10.60 -16.62 32.93
CA PRO A 973 -11.43 -15.49 32.49
C PRO A 973 -10.70 -14.40 31.70
N THR A 974 -9.39 -14.24 31.92
CA THR A 974 -8.50 -13.26 31.28
C THR A 974 -7.91 -13.71 29.93
N GLN A 975 -8.24 -14.91 29.44
CA GLN A 975 -7.69 -15.47 28.21
C GLN A 975 -8.00 -14.59 26.98
N ALA A 976 -6.94 -14.00 26.42
CA ALA A 976 -6.97 -13.32 25.13
C ALA A 976 -6.89 -14.32 23.95
N PHE A 977 -7.23 -13.85 22.75
CA PHE A 977 -7.08 -14.62 21.51
C PHE A 977 -5.67 -14.49 20.94
N ILE A 978 -4.89 -15.56 21.06
CA ILE A 978 -3.52 -15.61 20.56
C ILE A 978 -3.56 -16.26 19.17
N MET A 979 -3.25 -15.48 18.13
CA MET A 979 -3.31 -15.80 16.70
C MET A 979 -2.34 -14.89 15.94
#